data_AF-A0A9Q0MX19-F1
#
_entry.id   AF-A0A9Q0MX19-F1
#
_cell.length_a   1.000
_cell.length_b   1.000
_cell.length_c   1.000
_cell.angle_alpha   90.00
_cell.angle_beta   90.00
_cell.angle_gamma   90.00
#
_symmetry.space_group_name_H-M   'P 1'
#
loop_
_entity.id
_entity.type
_entity.pdbx_description
1 polymer ?
#
loop_
_entity_poly.entity_id
_entity_poly.type
_entity_poly.pdbx_seq_one_letter_code
_entity_poly.pdbx_strand_id
1 'polypeptide(L)'
;MAGKMSGSAKILHQNLWESDPELMDLIKKEKNRQFHGLEMIASENFTSLSVLQSLSSCLHNKYSEGYPGRRYYGGNEFIDEIELLCQRRALETYKLNPEEWGVNVQPYSGSPANFAVYTAVCEPHGRIMGLDLPDGGHLTHGFFTQTKKISATSIFFESMPYKVDPNTGLIDYDQLEQNARLFKPKVIVAGVSCYSRCLDYKRFRDIANQNGAYLFADMAHISGLVAAGVIPSPFEHCDIVSTTTHKTLRGPRAGVIFYRKGVRSVKPNGDKVLYELESKINEAVFPGLQGGPHNNAIAGIATALKQASSAEFIDYQRQVIKNAQRLAKALIDKGYNIATGGTDVHLVLVDLRSVQITGARAEYILEEISIACNKNTVPGDKSALNPSGIRLGTPALTTRGLVESNMDDVVSFIDRGLKLSKEIAAVSGPKLVDFKSACHSDAFAGKIKALRLEVEEYSGKFPLPGYEDERIRKMALKLLNVQTILEKQLVKQIPLLTVSRFGHRLRGKPPGVAKTLEQRLEVWIFCGYVNADFFTAERIVDPELDKKIDIGFPLTNFVSKAAARSVRLENAKAKRQSSDLERQSREQTLLVDLDAVKSEWLASNGQYHLRDIATHYGVFEHLYGKYAYFTPKVPLSIRYPIAEDLFVPVHYGNLVKPSQAANPPDVNFDPSINLTGVVCLHFTKCATWYNLSYLQEEESKDTLWSLIMTNPDGHMNDSEKEYVHWFIANIPGGDLSKGETIVPYLQPFPIKGTGYHRHIFVLYKQDKKLDFSSYKVNKINDLDSRTFTTFDFYKKYEDFITPAGLSFFQSSWEKSVTDFFHNFLEIKEPIYEYDFPKPYIRDQTWFPLRQPFNLYLDKYRDPKEIAKEFVDRKLADTHPFNGPKPPLRYPNAHPIRGIPSWLQTAKIKSRLNRGRILDYVD
;
A
#
# COMPACT_ATOMS: atom_id res chain seq x y z
N MET A 1 3.89 -7.20 -23.06
CA MET A 1 2.53 -7.76 -23.20
C MET A 1 1.59 -7.15 -22.16
N ALA A 2 0.78 -6.17 -22.54
CA ALA A 2 -0.56 -6.05 -21.96
C ALA A 2 -1.46 -6.50 -23.10
N GLY A 3 -1.86 -7.77 -23.09
CA GLY A 3 -2.86 -8.27 -24.04
C GLY A 3 -4.06 -7.32 -23.99
N LYS A 4 -4.70 -7.06 -25.15
CA LYS A 4 -5.96 -6.29 -25.19
C LYS A 4 -6.91 -6.92 -24.17
N MET A 5 -7.04 -6.29 -23.00
CA MET A 5 -7.93 -6.72 -21.94
C MET A 5 -9.36 -6.57 -22.48
N SER A 6 -10.05 -7.69 -22.70
CA SER A 6 -11.41 -7.68 -23.22
C SER A 6 -12.42 -7.39 -22.09
N GLY A 7 -13.53 -6.73 -22.45
CA GLY A 7 -14.67 -6.53 -21.56
C GLY A 7 -14.34 -5.82 -20.23
N SER A 8 -14.81 -6.41 -19.12
CA SER A 8 -14.69 -5.84 -17.77
C SER A 8 -13.24 -5.58 -17.33
N ALA A 9 -12.27 -6.34 -17.85
CA ALA A 9 -10.86 -6.13 -17.52
C ALA A 9 -10.38 -4.75 -17.97
N LYS A 10 -10.82 -4.22 -19.13
CA LYS A 10 -10.49 -2.84 -19.54
C LYS A 10 -10.99 -1.82 -18.53
N ILE A 11 -12.24 -1.95 -18.09
CA ILE A 11 -12.85 -1.03 -17.11
C ILE A 11 -12.07 -1.05 -15.79
N LEU A 12 -11.61 -2.22 -15.34
CA LEU A 12 -10.89 -2.37 -14.07
C LEU A 12 -9.47 -1.79 -14.06
N HIS A 13 -8.87 -1.49 -15.21
CA HIS A 13 -7.54 -0.83 -15.27
C HIS A 13 -7.56 0.56 -15.91
N GLN A 14 -8.74 1.10 -16.25
CA GLN A 14 -8.85 2.49 -16.65
C GLN A 14 -8.64 3.42 -15.46
N ASN A 15 -8.06 4.59 -15.72
CA ASN A 15 -8.02 5.61 -14.69
C ASN A 15 -9.39 6.28 -14.55
N LEU A 16 -9.67 6.83 -13.37
CA LEU A 16 -10.93 7.52 -13.11
C LEU A 16 -11.21 8.66 -14.11
N TRP A 17 -10.18 9.42 -14.51
CA TRP A 17 -10.32 10.50 -15.49
C TRP A 17 -10.64 10.04 -16.92
N GLU A 18 -10.47 8.74 -17.21
CA GLU A 18 -10.84 8.14 -18.50
C GLU A 18 -12.20 7.45 -18.42
N SER A 19 -12.48 6.74 -17.32
CA SER A 19 -13.71 5.96 -17.15
C SER A 19 -14.90 6.78 -16.65
N ASP A 20 -14.67 7.77 -15.80
CA ASP A 20 -15.69 8.62 -15.17
C ASP A 20 -15.17 10.07 -15.00
N PRO A 21 -15.12 10.84 -16.11
CA PRO A 21 -14.64 12.22 -16.09
C PRO A 21 -15.55 13.15 -15.27
N GLU A 22 -16.83 12.83 -15.10
CA GLU A 22 -17.77 13.60 -14.28
C GLU A 22 -17.38 13.52 -12.80
N LEU A 23 -17.16 12.31 -12.28
CA LEU A 23 -16.69 12.13 -10.91
C LEU A 23 -15.30 12.74 -10.71
N MET A 24 -14.40 12.63 -11.70
CA MET A 24 -13.09 13.28 -11.63
C MET A 24 -13.19 14.80 -11.53
N ASP A 25 -14.11 15.45 -12.26
CA ASP A 25 -14.34 16.89 -12.17
C ASP A 25 -14.83 17.31 -10.77
N LEU A 26 -15.74 16.54 -10.16
CA LEU A 26 -16.18 16.77 -8.79
C LEU A 26 -15.03 16.64 -7.78
N ILE A 27 -14.16 15.65 -7.93
CA ILE A 27 -12.97 15.49 -7.08
C ILE A 27 -12.01 16.67 -7.24
N LYS A 28 -11.81 17.18 -8.47
CA LYS A 28 -11.00 18.39 -8.71
C LYS A 28 -11.61 19.61 -8.03
N LYS A 29 -12.94 19.79 -8.13
CA LYS A 29 -13.67 20.88 -7.47
C LYS A 29 -13.53 20.83 -5.95
N GLU A 30 -13.66 19.65 -5.33
CA GLU A 30 -13.46 19.50 -3.88
C GLU A 30 -12.00 19.76 -3.47
N LYS A 31 -11.02 19.27 -4.25
CA LYS A 31 -9.62 19.58 -3.99
C LYS A 31 -9.34 21.08 -4.09
N ASN A 32 -9.97 21.76 -5.04
CA ASN A 32 -9.87 23.21 -5.21
C ASN A 32 -10.51 23.98 -4.04
N ARG A 33 -11.66 23.50 -3.55
CA ARG A 33 -12.34 24.05 -2.37
C ARG A 33 -11.45 23.96 -1.13
N GLN A 34 -10.85 22.79 -0.87
CA GLN A 34 -9.93 22.60 0.26
C GLN A 34 -8.66 23.46 0.17
N PHE A 35 -8.17 23.71 -1.05
CA PHE A 35 -6.98 24.52 -1.28
C PHE A 35 -7.23 26.02 -1.07
N HIS A 36 -8.38 26.52 -1.49
CA HIS A 36 -8.74 27.94 -1.38
C HIS A 36 -9.60 28.27 -0.14
N GLY A 37 -10.09 27.27 0.59
CA GLY A 37 -10.88 27.46 1.80
C GLY A 37 -10.04 27.58 3.07
N LEU A 38 -10.57 28.28 4.08
CA LEU A 38 -10.09 28.18 5.46
C LEU A 38 -10.92 27.12 6.19
N GLU A 39 -10.41 25.89 6.25
CA GLU A 39 -11.08 24.77 6.92
C GLU A 39 -10.97 24.89 8.45
N MET A 40 -12.04 25.36 9.09
CA MET A 40 -12.14 25.60 10.53
C MET A 40 -13.04 24.59 11.25
N ILE A 41 -13.48 23.52 10.58
CA ILE A 41 -14.24 22.44 11.22
C ILE A 41 -13.31 21.66 12.15
N ALA A 42 -13.56 21.71 13.47
CA ALA A 42 -12.68 21.14 14.49
C ALA A 42 -12.48 19.61 14.44
N SER A 43 -13.31 18.90 13.66
CA SER A 43 -13.21 17.46 13.43
C SER A 43 -12.53 17.09 12.12
N GLU A 44 -12.15 18.07 11.30
CA GLU A 44 -11.50 17.83 10.01
C GLU A 44 -10.00 18.04 10.10
N ASN A 45 -9.30 17.41 9.14
CA ASN A 45 -7.88 17.52 8.96
C ASN A 45 -7.50 17.05 7.54
N PHE A 46 -6.29 17.37 7.11
CA PHE A 46 -5.74 16.85 5.86
C PHE A 46 -4.76 15.73 6.16
N THR A 47 -5.10 14.51 5.76
CA THR A 47 -4.20 13.36 5.96
C THR A 47 -3.00 13.41 5.01
N SER A 48 -1.96 12.63 5.31
CA SER A 48 -0.74 12.61 4.49
C SER A 48 -0.91 11.79 3.21
N LEU A 49 -0.13 12.11 2.17
CA LEU A 49 -0.13 11.37 0.90
C LEU A 49 0.11 9.86 1.12
N SER A 50 0.98 9.48 2.05
CA SER A 50 1.25 8.07 2.36
C SER A 50 0.06 7.34 2.99
N VAL A 51 -0.79 8.04 3.76
CA VAL A 51 -2.05 7.47 4.27
C VAL A 51 -3.03 7.27 3.11
N LEU A 52 -3.16 8.25 2.20
CA LEU A 52 -4.00 8.12 1.00
C LEU A 52 -3.55 6.96 0.11
N GLN A 53 -2.24 6.79 -0.08
CA GLN A 53 -1.67 5.65 -0.83
C GLN A 53 -1.99 4.31 -0.17
N SER A 54 -2.05 4.25 1.16
CA SER A 54 -2.44 3.04 1.89
C SER A 54 -3.91 2.69 1.64
N LEU A 55 -4.79 3.71 1.65
CA LEU A 55 -6.22 3.55 1.40
C LEU A 55 -6.53 3.05 -0.02
N SER A 56 -5.76 3.48 -1.02
CA SER A 56 -5.92 3.10 -2.42
C SER A 56 -5.06 1.88 -2.85
N SER A 57 -4.63 1.05 -1.90
CA SER A 57 -3.79 -0.12 -2.17
C SER A 57 -4.58 -1.41 -2.38
N CYS A 58 -3.90 -2.47 -2.82
CA CYS A 58 -4.48 -3.80 -3.03
C CYS A 58 -5.05 -4.45 -1.75
N LEU A 59 -4.75 -3.89 -0.57
CA LEU A 59 -5.27 -4.37 0.72
C LEU A 59 -6.80 -4.30 0.80
N HIS A 60 -7.44 -3.44 0.01
CA HIS A 60 -8.89 -3.37 -0.11
C HIS A 60 -9.52 -4.70 -0.56
N ASN A 61 -8.77 -5.53 -1.30
CA ASN A 61 -9.30 -6.74 -1.93
C ASN A 61 -9.42 -7.94 -0.97
N LYS A 62 -8.76 -7.90 0.20
CA LYS A 62 -8.61 -9.09 1.04
C LYS A 62 -9.66 -9.15 2.15
N TYR A 63 -10.38 -10.28 2.20
CA TYR A 63 -11.23 -10.65 3.33
C TYR A 63 -10.42 -11.35 4.44
N SER A 64 -10.51 -10.85 5.67
CA SER A 64 -9.67 -11.30 6.80
C SER A 64 -10.43 -11.41 8.13
N GLU A 65 -11.68 -11.90 8.09
CA GLU A 65 -12.46 -12.15 9.32
C GLU A 65 -11.71 -12.99 10.36
N GLY A 66 -11.93 -12.65 11.62
CA GLY A 66 -11.15 -13.11 12.76
C GLY A 66 -10.00 -12.17 13.11
N TYR A 67 -9.01 -12.70 13.81
CA TYR A 67 -7.86 -11.96 14.31
C TYR A 67 -6.55 -12.62 13.83
N PRO A 68 -5.39 -11.92 13.87
CA PRO A 68 -4.12 -12.49 13.45
C PRO A 68 -3.84 -13.87 14.05
N GLY A 69 -3.46 -14.84 13.22
CA GLY A 69 -3.25 -16.24 13.60
C GLY A 69 -4.51 -17.08 13.81
N ARG A 70 -5.71 -16.48 13.81
CA ARG A 70 -7.01 -17.14 13.98
C ARG A 70 -8.04 -16.57 12.99
N ARG A 71 -7.74 -16.70 11.70
CA ARG A 71 -8.60 -16.22 10.60
C ARG A 71 -9.57 -17.30 10.14
N TYR A 72 -10.74 -16.88 9.67
CA TYR A 72 -11.74 -17.75 9.05
C TYR A 72 -11.40 -18.09 7.59
N TYR A 73 -10.48 -17.33 6.98
CA TYR A 73 -10.05 -17.49 5.59
C TYR A 73 -8.53 -17.64 5.50
N GLY A 74 -8.05 -18.40 4.51
CA GLY A 74 -6.63 -18.48 4.17
C GLY A 74 -6.09 -17.24 3.45
N GLY A 75 -4.78 -17.20 3.21
CA GLY A 75 -4.10 -16.14 2.43
C GLY A 75 -3.90 -14.81 3.17
N ASN A 76 -3.91 -14.82 4.50
CA ASN A 76 -3.83 -13.61 5.34
C ASN A 76 -2.43 -13.35 5.94
N GLU A 77 -1.38 -14.04 5.47
CA GLU A 77 0.00 -13.91 6.00
C GLU A 77 0.42 -12.45 6.16
N PHE A 78 0.34 -11.64 5.10
CA PHE A 78 0.71 -10.22 5.16
C PHE A 78 -0.35 -9.33 5.82
N ILE A 79 -1.62 -9.74 5.81
CA ILE A 79 -2.68 -9.00 6.51
C ILE A 79 -2.47 -9.09 8.02
N ASP A 80 -2.08 -10.26 8.51
CA ASP A 80 -1.76 -10.49 9.91
C ASP A 80 -0.55 -9.65 10.34
N GLU A 81 0.51 -9.60 9.52
CA GLU A 81 1.66 -8.73 9.78
C GLU A 81 1.28 -7.24 9.84
N ILE A 82 0.41 -6.78 8.93
CA ILE A 82 -0.05 -5.39 8.88
C ILE A 82 -0.91 -5.06 10.11
N GLU A 83 -1.83 -5.93 10.48
CA GLU A 83 -2.70 -5.72 11.65
C GLU A 83 -1.89 -5.74 12.95
N LEU A 84 -0.97 -6.70 13.12
CA LEU A 84 -0.06 -6.76 14.27
C LEU A 84 0.86 -5.53 14.33
N LEU A 85 1.37 -5.06 13.20
CA LEU A 85 2.15 -3.82 13.12
C LEU A 85 1.30 -2.62 13.55
N CYS A 86 0.05 -2.55 13.12
CA CYS A 86 -0.88 -1.49 13.49
C CYS A 86 -1.16 -1.50 15.00
N GLN A 87 -1.48 -2.66 15.56
CA GLN A 87 -1.73 -2.84 17.00
C GLN A 87 -0.51 -2.45 17.83
N ARG A 88 0.69 -2.94 17.47
CA ARG A 88 1.95 -2.58 18.15
C ARG A 88 2.18 -1.06 18.11
N ARG A 89 2.09 -0.44 16.93
CA ARG A 89 2.27 1.01 16.79
C ARG A 89 1.24 1.81 17.57
N ALA A 90 0.02 1.30 17.71
CA ALA A 90 -1.03 1.96 18.47
C ALA A 90 -0.64 2.01 19.95
N LEU A 91 -0.20 0.90 20.53
CA LEU A 91 0.28 0.85 21.90
C LEU A 91 1.53 1.74 22.11
N GLU A 92 2.51 1.67 21.19
CA GLU A 92 3.73 2.49 21.23
C GLU A 92 3.42 4.00 21.19
N THR A 93 2.54 4.43 20.28
CA THR A 93 2.19 5.85 20.07
C THR A 93 1.61 6.47 21.34
N TYR A 94 0.82 5.71 22.10
CA TYR A 94 0.23 6.17 23.36
C TYR A 94 1.03 5.73 24.60
N LYS A 95 2.25 5.21 24.41
CA LYS A 95 3.18 4.79 25.49
C LYS A 95 2.55 3.77 26.45
N LEU A 96 1.80 2.82 25.90
CA LEU A 96 1.07 1.82 26.67
C LEU A 96 1.87 0.54 26.80
N ASN A 97 1.89 -0.03 28.01
CA ASN A 97 2.46 -1.35 28.27
C ASN A 97 1.53 -2.43 27.67
N PRO A 98 2.00 -3.28 26.73
CA PRO A 98 1.20 -4.33 26.12
C PRO A 98 0.65 -5.39 27.11
N GLU A 99 1.26 -5.52 28.28
CA GLU A 99 0.78 -6.41 29.34
C GLU A 99 -0.45 -5.84 30.07
N GLU A 100 -0.59 -4.51 30.08
CA GLU A 100 -1.71 -3.80 30.74
C GLU A 100 -2.76 -3.30 29.74
N TRP A 101 -2.44 -3.24 28.46
CA TRP A 101 -3.30 -2.69 27.42
C TRP A 101 -3.28 -3.55 26.16
N GLY A 102 -4.46 -3.90 25.69
CA GLY A 102 -4.68 -4.39 24.34
C GLY A 102 -5.36 -3.34 23.46
N VAL A 103 -5.43 -3.62 22.16
CA VAL A 103 -6.03 -2.73 21.18
C VAL A 103 -6.71 -3.51 20.05
N ASN A 104 -7.89 -3.07 19.66
CA ASN A 104 -8.60 -3.51 18.47
C ASN A 104 -8.63 -2.37 17.44
N VAL A 105 -8.07 -2.62 16.27
CA VAL A 105 -7.90 -1.64 15.18
C VAL A 105 -8.88 -1.83 14.01
N GLN A 106 -9.84 -2.75 14.16
CA GLN A 106 -10.80 -3.10 13.13
C GLN A 106 -12.10 -2.26 13.08
N PRO A 107 -12.51 -1.45 14.08
CA PRO A 107 -13.74 -0.67 13.97
C PRO A 107 -13.74 0.27 12.76
N TYR A 108 -14.82 0.24 11.97
CA TYR A 108 -14.88 0.99 10.71
C TYR A 108 -14.88 2.52 10.89
N SER A 109 -15.32 3.01 12.06
CA SER A 109 -15.29 4.43 12.43
C SER A 109 -15.50 4.58 13.95
N GLY A 110 -15.53 5.81 14.45
CA GLY A 110 -15.74 6.10 15.88
C GLY A 110 -17.11 5.67 16.40
N SER A 111 -18.18 5.89 15.63
CA SER A 111 -19.53 5.50 16.07
C SER A 111 -19.70 3.99 16.23
N PRO A 112 -19.29 3.14 15.26
CA PRO A 112 -19.23 1.69 15.46
C PRO A 112 -18.30 1.26 16.60
N ALA A 113 -17.16 1.95 16.80
CA ALA A 113 -16.25 1.64 17.90
C ALA A 113 -16.93 1.80 19.27
N ASN A 114 -17.61 2.94 19.50
CA ASN A 114 -18.33 3.17 20.76
C ASN A 114 -19.46 2.17 20.94
N PHE A 115 -20.21 1.87 19.87
CA PHE A 115 -21.30 0.90 19.93
C PHE A 115 -20.79 -0.52 20.27
N ALA A 116 -19.64 -0.93 19.72
CA ALA A 116 -19.00 -2.19 20.08
C ALA A 116 -18.57 -2.25 21.54
N VAL A 117 -18.05 -1.14 22.09
CA VAL A 117 -17.75 -1.04 23.53
C VAL A 117 -19.01 -1.28 24.37
N TYR A 118 -20.11 -0.60 24.06
CA TYR A 118 -21.35 -0.77 24.83
C TYR A 118 -21.92 -2.18 24.71
N THR A 119 -21.92 -2.76 23.51
CA THR A 119 -22.34 -4.15 23.29
C THR A 119 -21.49 -5.12 24.12
N ALA A 120 -20.18 -4.86 24.25
CA ALA A 120 -19.25 -5.71 25.00
C ALA A 120 -19.48 -5.68 26.53
N VAL A 121 -19.81 -4.52 27.11
CA VAL A 121 -19.79 -4.34 28.58
C VAL A 121 -21.09 -3.88 29.21
N CYS A 122 -22.03 -3.33 28.44
CA CYS A 122 -23.27 -2.75 28.96
C CYS A 122 -24.44 -3.74 28.90
N GLU A 123 -24.47 -4.60 27.88
CA GLU A 123 -25.62 -5.44 27.49
C GLU A 123 -26.86 -4.60 27.10
N PRO A 124 -27.84 -5.15 26.36
CA PRO A 124 -29.08 -4.43 26.04
C PRO A 124 -29.77 -3.87 27.30
N HIS A 125 -30.24 -2.63 27.22
CA HIS A 125 -30.83 -1.85 28.33
C HIS A 125 -29.88 -1.54 29.50
N GLY A 126 -28.59 -1.86 29.38
CA GLY A 126 -27.59 -1.39 30.31
C GLY A 126 -27.56 0.14 30.39
N ARG A 127 -27.21 0.68 31.56
CA ARG A 127 -27.28 2.12 31.84
C ARG A 127 -25.98 2.82 31.47
N ILE A 128 -26.07 3.90 30.69
CA ILE A 128 -24.93 4.70 30.23
C ILE A 128 -25.12 6.17 30.63
N MET A 129 -24.06 6.80 31.11
CA MET A 129 -24.02 8.25 31.30
C MET A 129 -22.94 8.89 30.44
N GLY A 130 -23.33 9.82 29.56
CA GLY A 130 -22.44 10.60 28.71
C GLY A 130 -22.77 12.10 28.79
N LEU A 131 -21.87 12.96 28.30
CA LEU A 131 -22.16 14.40 28.25
C LEU A 131 -23.33 14.66 27.30
N ASP A 132 -24.26 15.52 27.68
CA ASP A 132 -25.40 15.89 26.84
C ASP A 132 -24.92 16.48 25.50
N LEU A 133 -25.63 16.20 24.40
CA LEU A 133 -25.23 16.67 23.08
C LEU A 133 -25.17 18.21 23.01
N PRO A 134 -26.16 18.96 23.53
CA PRO A 134 -26.12 20.42 23.52
C PRO A 134 -24.98 21.02 24.37
N ASP A 135 -24.53 20.27 25.37
CA ASP A 135 -23.48 20.66 26.31
C ASP A 135 -22.07 20.23 25.84
N GLY A 136 -21.95 19.71 24.62
CA GLY A 136 -20.67 19.39 23.98
C GLY A 136 -20.36 17.90 23.87
N GLY A 137 -21.30 17.02 24.23
CA GLY A 137 -21.19 15.57 24.04
C GLY A 137 -21.26 15.14 22.58
N HIS A 138 -21.25 13.83 22.34
CA HIS A 138 -21.43 13.24 21.01
C HIS A 138 -22.71 12.42 20.92
N LEU A 139 -23.26 12.27 19.72
CA LEU A 139 -24.47 11.47 19.47
C LEU A 139 -24.37 10.05 20.05
N THR A 140 -23.22 9.42 19.93
CA THR A 140 -23.00 8.03 20.40
C THR A 140 -22.82 7.90 21.91
N HIS A 141 -22.87 8.99 22.66
CA HIS A 141 -22.83 8.97 24.12
C HIS A 141 -24.22 8.87 24.77
N GLY A 142 -25.27 8.68 23.95
CA GLY A 142 -26.63 8.42 24.43
C GLY A 142 -27.59 9.58 24.25
N PHE A 143 -27.67 10.17 23.04
CA PHE A 143 -28.55 11.32 22.79
C PHE A 143 -30.02 10.92 22.55
N PHE A 144 -30.93 11.63 23.21
CA PHE A 144 -32.37 11.59 23.01
C PHE A 144 -32.99 12.96 23.32
N THR A 145 -34.19 13.21 22.80
CA THR A 145 -35.02 14.37 23.15
C THR A 145 -36.19 13.90 24.02
N GLN A 146 -36.98 14.85 24.55
CA GLN A 146 -38.20 14.54 25.31
C GLN A 146 -39.17 13.64 24.54
N THR A 147 -39.20 13.73 23.21
CA THR A 147 -40.17 13.04 22.36
C THR A 147 -39.57 11.89 21.55
N LYS A 148 -38.24 11.79 21.44
CA LYS A 148 -37.62 10.83 20.53
C LYS A 148 -36.21 10.40 20.97
N LYS A 149 -35.97 9.10 21.00
CA LYS A 149 -34.62 8.53 21.03
C LYS A 149 -33.97 8.70 19.65
N ILE A 150 -32.90 9.50 19.57
CA ILE A 150 -32.26 9.87 18.29
C ILE A 150 -31.11 8.93 17.98
N SER A 151 -30.19 8.75 18.94
CA SER A 151 -29.05 7.87 18.78
C SER A 151 -29.47 6.42 19.02
N ALA A 152 -28.92 5.50 18.23
CA ALA A 152 -29.07 4.07 18.47
C ALA A 152 -28.59 3.67 19.87
N THR A 153 -27.60 4.36 20.43
CA THR A 153 -27.16 4.15 21.81
C THR A 153 -28.33 4.26 22.79
N SER A 154 -29.17 5.28 22.66
CA SER A 154 -30.32 5.50 23.55
C SER A 154 -31.48 4.54 23.29
N ILE A 155 -31.50 3.88 22.11
CA ILE A 155 -32.51 2.88 21.74
C ILE A 155 -32.16 1.54 22.38
N PHE A 156 -30.91 1.08 22.21
CA PHE A 156 -30.45 -0.22 22.69
C PHE A 156 -29.97 -0.22 24.14
N PHE A 157 -29.60 0.94 24.68
CA PHE A 157 -29.13 1.13 26.04
C PHE A 157 -29.91 2.27 26.71
N GLU A 158 -30.01 2.26 28.03
CA GLU A 158 -30.69 3.32 28.77
C GLU A 158 -29.70 4.45 29.09
N SER A 159 -29.88 5.60 28.45
CA SER A 159 -28.97 6.73 28.56
C SER A 159 -29.52 7.80 29.50
N MET A 160 -28.65 8.38 30.34
CA MET A 160 -28.96 9.57 31.12
C MET A 160 -27.79 10.55 31.04
N PRO A 161 -27.97 11.75 30.47
CA PRO A 161 -26.86 12.66 30.27
C PRO A 161 -26.38 13.31 31.59
N TYR A 162 -25.09 13.63 31.67
CA TYR A 162 -24.58 14.67 32.56
C TYR A 162 -24.35 15.96 31.77
N LYS A 163 -24.23 17.10 32.47
CA LYS A 163 -24.27 18.43 31.87
C LYS A 163 -23.09 19.30 32.29
N VAL A 164 -22.98 20.46 31.64
CA VAL A 164 -22.14 21.56 32.10
C VAL A 164 -22.95 22.50 32.98
N ASP A 165 -22.28 23.23 33.87
CA ASP A 165 -22.83 24.41 34.51
C ASP A 165 -23.05 25.49 33.44
N PRO A 166 -24.28 25.99 33.24
CA PRO A 166 -24.58 26.96 32.19
C PRO A 166 -23.87 28.30 32.35
N ASN A 167 -23.41 28.65 33.56
CA ASN A 167 -22.71 29.92 33.82
C ASN A 167 -21.23 29.84 33.46
N THR A 168 -20.55 28.77 33.88
CA THR A 168 -19.11 28.58 33.64
C THR A 168 -18.83 27.86 32.32
N GLY A 169 -19.79 27.07 31.83
CA GLY A 169 -19.63 26.17 30.70
C GLY A 169 -18.76 24.93 30.98
N LEU A 170 -18.39 24.70 32.26
CA LEU A 170 -17.58 23.56 32.68
C LEU A 170 -18.47 22.39 33.10
N ILE A 171 -18.00 21.15 32.92
CA ILE A 171 -18.72 19.95 33.38
C ILE A 171 -19.00 20.05 34.88
N ASP A 172 -20.25 19.85 35.27
CA ASP A 172 -20.65 19.79 36.67
C ASP A 172 -20.42 18.36 37.21
N TYR A 173 -19.22 18.14 37.73
CA TYR A 173 -18.79 16.85 38.27
C TYR A 173 -19.57 16.43 39.52
N ASP A 174 -20.04 17.39 40.32
CA ASP A 174 -20.76 17.11 41.55
C ASP A 174 -22.19 16.66 41.24
N GLN A 175 -22.85 17.32 40.29
CA GLN A 175 -24.14 16.87 39.78
C GLN A 175 -24.03 15.52 39.06
N LEU A 176 -22.95 15.29 38.30
CA LEU A 176 -22.66 13.97 37.72
C LEU A 176 -22.53 12.90 38.81
N GLU A 177 -21.80 13.15 39.89
CA GLU A 177 -21.65 12.18 40.99
C GLU A 177 -22.99 11.86 41.65
N GLN A 178 -23.78 12.87 41.98
CA GLN A 178 -25.11 12.70 42.57
C GLN A 178 -26.02 11.88 41.66
N ASN A 179 -26.07 12.24 40.37
CA ASN A 179 -26.90 11.55 39.38
C ASN A 179 -26.45 10.11 39.15
N ALA A 180 -25.14 9.85 39.13
CA ALA A 180 -24.61 8.49 39.00
C ALA A 180 -25.02 7.60 40.18
N ARG A 181 -25.07 8.14 41.40
CA ARG A 181 -25.54 7.39 42.58
C ARG A 181 -27.00 6.98 42.48
N LEU A 182 -27.85 7.82 41.88
CA LEU A 182 -29.28 7.55 41.68
C LEU A 182 -29.52 6.62 40.49
N PHE A 183 -28.84 6.87 39.38
CA PHE A 183 -29.06 6.15 38.12
C PHE A 183 -28.28 4.85 38.03
N LYS A 184 -27.20 4.66 38.79
CA LYS A 184 -26.37 3.44 38.79
C LYS A 184 -25.93 3.01 37.38
N PRO A 185 -25.13 3.85 36.67
CA PRO A 185 -24.65 3.51 35.34
C PRO A 185 -23.75 2.28 35.35
N LYS A 186 -23.84 1.45 34.32
CA LYS A 186 -22.81 0.42 34.02
C LYS A 186 -21.59 1.04 33.35
N VAL A 187 -21.78 2.11 32.57
CA VAL A 187 -20.71 2.83 31.87
C VAL A 187 -20.86 4.33 32.06
N ILE A 188 -19.76 4.99 32.44
CA ILE A 188 -19.64 6.46 32.40
C ILE A 188 -18.68 6.83 31.28
N VAL A 189 -19.14 7.69 30.37
CA VAL A 189 -18.39 8.13 29.19
C VAL A 189 -17.71 9.47 29.48
N ALA A 190 -16.38 9.49 29.49
CA ALA A 190 -15.54 10.68 29.54
C ALA A 190 -15.06 11.04 28.13
N GLY A 191 -15.95 11.62 27.32
CA GLY A 191 -15.66 11.97 25.94
C GLY A 191 -16.50 13.15 25.47
N VAL A 192 -15.92 13.97 24.60
CA VAL A 192 -16.50 15.26 24.17
C VAL A 192 -16.26 15.51 22.68
N SER A 193 -17.19 16.23 22.05
CA SER A 193 -17.07 16.71 20.66
C SER A 193 -16.94 18.23 20.57
N CYS A 194 -17.58 18.96 21.47
CA CYS A 194 -17.53 20.42 21.52
C CYS A 194 -17.34 20.92 22.96
N TYR A 195 -16.18 20.62 23.54
CA TYR A 195 -15.78 21.11 24.86
C TYR A 195 -14.33 21.57 24.78
N SER A 196 -14.05 22.79 25.22
CA SER A 196 -12.75 23.45 25.02
C SER A 196 -11.76 23.27 26.17
N ARG A 197 -12.08 22.44 27.16
CA ARG A 197 -11.23 22.19 28.34
C ARG A 197 -10.81 20.73 28.43
N CYS A 198 -9.69 20.49 29.10
CA CYS A 198 -9.28 19.13 29.44
C CYS A 198 -10.27 18.52 30.45
N LEU A 199 -10.46 17.19 30.39
CA LEU A 199 -11.32 16.47 31.31
C LEU A 199 -10.55 16.08 32.57
N ASP A 200 -11.19 16.20 33.73
CA ASP A 200 -10.69 15.62 34.98
C ASP A 200 -10.98 14.11 35.02
N TYR A 201 -10.11 13.33 34.38
CA TYR A 201 -10.23 11.87 34.32
C TYR A 201 -10.14 11.20 35.70
N LYS A 202 -9.42 11.81 36.65
CA LYS A 202 -9.32 11.30 38.02
C LYS A 202 -10.69 11.40 38.70
N ARG A 203 -11.35 12.55 38.60
CA ARG A 203 -12.70 12.75 39.16
C ARG A 203 -13.71 11.80 38.53
N PHE A 204 -13.65 11.59 37.21
CA PHE A 204 -14.46 10.57 36.53
C PHE A 204 -14.20 9.15 37.09
N ARG A 205 -12.94 8.78 37.33
CA ARG A 205 -12.58 7.46 37.88
C ARG A 205 -13.11 7.29 39.30
N ASP A 206 -13.02 8.31 40.15
CA ASP A 206 -13.55 8.27 41.51
C ASP A 206 -15.07 8.01 41.48
N ILE A 207 -15.81 8.69 40.60
CA ILE A 207 -17.27 8.51 40.44
C ILE A 207 -17.61 7.13 39.87
N ALA A 208 -16.85 6.63 38.88
CA ALA A 208 -17.05 5.30 38.30
C ALA A 208 -16.84 4.20 39.35
N ASN A 209 -15.77 4.29 40.14
CA ASN A 209 -15.46 3.33 41.20
C ASN A 209 -16.56 3.28 42.27
N GLN A 210 -17.09 4.43 42.71
CA GLN A 210 -18.18 4.48 43.69
C GLN A 210 -19.46 3.77 43.22
N ASN A 211 -19.67 3.69 41.91
CA ASN A 211 -20.87 3.10 41.31
C ASN A 211 -20.62 1.70 40.70
N GLY A 212 -19.39 1.19 40.78
CA GLY A 212 -19.01 -0.07 40.13
C GLY A 212 -19.08 -0.02 38.60
N ALA A 213 -19.06 1.18 38.01
CA ALA A 213 -19.17 1.40 36.57
C ALA A 213 -17.81 1.21 35.87
N TYR A 214 -17.84 0.89 34.58
CA TYR A 214 -16.66 1.07 33.72
C TYR A 214 -16.49 2.55 33.38
N LEU A 215 -15.26 3.04 33.44
CA LEU A 215 -14.91 4.34 32.89
C LEU A 215 -14.43 4.19 31.46
N PHE A 216 -15.17 4.77 30.53
CA PHE A 216 -14.90 4.73 29.09
C PHE A 216 -14.57 6.13 28.57
N ALA A 217 -13.35 6.34 28.05
CA ALA A 217 -13.02 7.59 27.36
C ALA A 217 -13.21 7.47 25.85
N ASP A 218 -13.88 8.45 25.25
CA ASP A 218 -13.88 8.66 23.81
C ASP A 218 -12.99 9.88 23.51
N MET A 219 -11.75 9.61 23.12
CA MET A 219 -10.74 10.64 22.86
C MET A 219 -10.69 11.07 21.39
N ALA A 220 -11.73 10.78 20.60
CA ALA A 220 -11.74 10.98 19.14
C ALA A 220 -11.25 12.36 18.68
N HIS A 221 -11.63 13.41 19.42
CA HIS A 221 -11.27 14.80 19.11
C HIS A 221 -9.84 15.16 19.50
N ILE A 222 -9.26 14.52 20.52
CA ILE A 222 -7.99 14.91 21.14
C ILE A 222 -6.88 13.86 20.99
N SER A 223 -7.14 12.76 20.29
CA SER A 223 -6.23 11.62 20.18
C SER A 223 -4.83 11.97 19.67
N GLY A 224 -4.72 12.92 18.73
CA GLY A 224 -3.42 13.43 18.30
C GLY A 224 -2.69 14.21 19.40
N LEU A 225 -3.40 15.02 20.19
CA LEU A 225 -2.86 15.78 21.32
C LEU A 225 -2.37 14.85 22.45
N VAL A 226 -3.15 13.80 22.74
CA VAL A 226 -2.78 12.75 23.70
C VAL A 226 -1.55 11.99 23.22
N ALA A 227 -1.50 11.57 21.95
CA ALA A 227 -0.34 10.89 21.37
C ALA A 227 0.94 11.72 21.48
N ALA A 228 0.85 13.03 21.25
CA ALA A 228 1.98 13.95 21.39
C ALA A 228 2.36 14.25 22.86
N GLY A 229 1.54 13.86 23.83
CA GLY A 229 1.75 14.14 25.25
C GLY A 229 1.67 15.62 25.61
N VAL A 230 0.87 16.40 24.87
CA VAL A 230 0.69 17.84 25.11
C VAL A 230 -0.51 18.18 25.99
N ILE A 231 -1.34 17.18 26.30
CA ILE A 231 -2.48 17.26 27.23
C ILE A 231 -2.54 15.98 28.08
N PRO A 232 -3.29 15.96 29.20
CA PRO A 232 -3.45 14.78 30.05
C PRO A 232 -3.99 13.55 29.29
N SER A 233 -3.48 12.37 29.66
CA SER A 233 -3.83 11.11 29.01
C SER A 233 -5.03 10.43 29.69
N PRO A 234 -6.07 10.00 28.96
CA PRO A 234 -7.16 9.22 29.53
C PRO A 234 -6.70 7.82 29.98
N PHE A 235 -5.61 7.31 29.43
CA PHE A 235 -5.13 5.96 29.71
C PHE A 235 -4.70 5.76 31.17
N GLU A 236 -4.35 6.81 31.90
CA GLU A 236 -4.00 6.69 33.32
C GLU A 236 -5.18 6.22 34.17
N HIS A 237 -6.39 6.64 33.80
CA HIS A 237 -7.57 6.46 34.62
C HIS A 237 -8.64 5.59 33.98
N CYS A 238 -8.75 5.45 32.66
CA CYS A 238 -9.88 4.77 32.03
C CYS A 238 -9.68 3.24 31.93
N ASP A 239 -10.80 2.51 31.90
CA ASP A 239 -10.82 1.06 31.65
C ASP A 239 -10.76 0.75 30.15
N ILE A 240 -11.44 1.60 29.37
CA ILE A 240 -11.57 1.49 27.92
C ILE A 240 -11.33 2.87 27.33
N VAL A 241 -10.62 2.94 26.21
CA VAL A 241 -10.43 4.19 25.45
C VAL A 241 -10.75 3.93 23.99
N SER A 242 -11.73 4.62 23.41
CA SER A 242 -11.97 4.60 21.97
C SER A 242 -11.48 5.89 21.33
N THR A 243 -11.22 5.83 20.03
CA THR A 243 -10.90 7.01 19.25
C THR A 243 -11.26 6.83 17.79
N THR A 244 -11.52 7.94 17.11
CA THR A 244 -11.34 8.02 15.65
C THR A 244 -9.90 8.27 15.27
N THR A 245 -9.51 7.90 14.06
CA THR A 245 -8.13 8.09 13.57
C THR A 245 -7.94 9.31 12.66
N HIS A 246 -9.01 9.98 12.22
CA HIS A 246 -8.95 11.02 11.17
C HIS A 246 -8.88 12.48 11.65
N LYS A 247 -9.19 12.76 12.92
CA LYS A 247 -9.29 14.13 13.45
C LYS A 247 -7.89 14.71 13.77
N THR A 248 -7.61 15.02 15.02
CA THR A 248 -6.27 15.50 15.45
C THR A 248 -5.17 14.47 15.21
N LEU A 249 -5.48 13.16 15.18
CA LEU A 249 -4.51 12.11 14.80
C LEU A 249 -4.11 12.12 13.31
N ARG A 250 -4.88 12.80 12.44
CA ARG A 250 -4.55 13.04 11.02
C ARG A 250 -4.38 11.77 10.16
N GLY A 251 -4.95 10.64 10.58
CA GLY A 251 -4.96 9.38 9.85
C GLY A 251 -6.20 9.17 8.95
N PRO A 252 -6.49 7.91 8.55
CA PRO A 252 -7.66 7.60 7.73
C PRO A 252 -8.95 7.67 8.53
N ARG A 253 -10.11 7.62 7.85
CA ARG A 253 -11.41 7.45 8.51
C ARG A 253 -11.56 6.01 9.02
N ALA A 254 -11.31 5.81 10.31
CA ALA A 254 -11.50 4.55 11.03
C ALA A 254 -11.67 4.79 12.54
N GLY A 255 -11.97 3.74 13.30
CA GLY A 255 -12.03 3.72 14.76
C GLY A 255 -11.05 2.72 15.36
N VAL A 256 -10.62 2.97 16.60
CA VAL A 256 -9.74 2.09 17.38
C VAL A 256 -10.28 2.01 18.81
N ILE A 257 -10.21 0.83 19.42
CA ILE A 257 -10.61 0.59 20.81
C ILE A 257 -9.41 0.02 21.58
N PHE A 258 -8.96 0.71 22.60
CA PHE A 258 -8.00 0.24 23.58
C PHE A 258 -8.73 -0.24 24.83
N TYR A 259 -8.18 -1.25 25.49
CA TYR A 259 -8.77 -1.83 26.68
C TYR A 259 -7.71 -2.33 27.67
N ARG A 260 -8.01 -2.20 28.96
CA ARG A 260 -7.17 -2.73 30.03
C ARG A 260 -7.12 -4.27 30.02
N LYS A 261 -5.96 -4.79 30.39
CA LYS A 261 -5.64 -6.21 30.65
C LYS A 261 -5.07 -6.36 32.06
N GLY A 262 -5.01 -7.59 32.58
CA GLY A 262 -4.45 -7.87 33.90
C GLY A 262 -5.47 -7.73 35.03
N VAL A 263 -5.04 -7.23 36.20
CA VAL A 263 -5.88 -7.16 37.41
C VAL A 263 -6.71 -5.87 37.43
N ARG A 264 -8.03 -6.01 37.52
CA ARG A 264 -8.98 -4.88 37.67
C ARG A 264 -9.13 -4.42 39.11
N SER A 265 -9.26 -5.37 40.04
CA SER A 265 -9.42 -5.08 41.46
C SER A 265 -8.98 -6.27 42.31
N VAL A 266 -8.70 -6.02 43.58
CA VAL A 266 -8.42 -7.07 44.57
C VAL A 266 -9.53 -7.01 45.61
N LYS A 267 -10.22 -8.12 45.81
CA LYS A 267 -11.28 -8.23 46.82
C LYS A 267 -10.66 -8.15 48.23
N PRO A 268 -11.45 -7.82 49.28
CA PRO A 268 -10.94 -7.79 50.65
C PRO A 268 -10.30 -9.10 51.14
N ASN A 269 -10.70 -10.24 50.55
CA ASN A 269 -10.14 -11.56 50.85
C ASN A 269 -8.82 -11.88 50.10
N GLY A 270 -8.29 -10.95 49.31
CA GLY A 270 -7.07 -11.12 48.53
C GLY A 270 -7.26 -11.65 47.11
N ASP A 271 -8.48 -12.04 46.72
CA ASP A 271 -8.75 -12.57 45.38
C ASP A 271 -8.60 -11.47 44.32
N LYS A 272 -7.81 -11.75 43.28
CA LYS A 272 -7.63 -10.86 42.13
C LYS A 272 -8.77 -11.05 41.14
N VAL A 273 -9.48 -9.97 40.82
CA VAL A 273 -10.45 -9.90 39.73
C VAL A 273 -9.73 -9.42 38.49
N LEU A 274 -9.71 -10.23 37.43
CA LEU A 274 -9.04 -9.88 36.17
C LEU A 274 -9.96 -9.06 35.25
N TYR A 275 -9.36 -8.28 34.36
CA TYR A 275 -10.05 -7.68 33.23
C TYR A 275 -10.41 -8.76 32.20
N GLU A 276 -11.66 -8.77 31.75
CA GLU A 276 -12.18 -9.63 30.67
C GLU A 276 -12.45 -8.84 29.37
N LEU A 277 -11.93 -7.61 29.28
CA LEU A 277 -12.27 -6.67 28.23
C LEU A 277 -11.78 -7.12 26.84
N GLU A 278 -10.63 -7.80 26.77
CA GLU A 278 -10.03 -8.24 25.51
C GLU A 278 -10.96 -9.18 24.73
N SER A 279 -11.44 -10.26 25.35
CA SER A 279 -12.36 -11.20 24.70
C SER A 279 -13.70 -10.52 24.38
N LYS A 280 -14.31 -9.82 25.35
CA LYS A 280 -15.62 -9.16 25.16
C LYS A 280 -15.62 -8.12 24.05
N ILE A 281 -14.61 -7.25 23.99
CA ILE A 281 -14.53 -6.20 22.97
C ILE A 281 -14.21 -6.81 21.61
N ASN A 282 -13.26 -7.74 21.54
CA ASN A 282 -12.92 -8.39 20.27
C ASN A 282 -14.13 -9.15 19.71
N GLU A 283 -14.86 -9.89 20.54
CA GLU A 283 -16.08 -10.61 20.13
C GLU A 283 -17.22 -9.68 19.73
N ALA A 284 -17.39 -8.54 20.43
CA ALA A 284 -18.38 -7.54 20.07
C ALA A 284 -18.07 -6.88 18.71
N VAL A 285 -16.80 -6.60 18.42
CA VAL A 285 -16.38 -6.10 17.09
C VAL A 285 -16.63 -7.17 16.04
N PHE A 286 -16.11 -8.39 16.24
CA PHE A 286 -16.31 -9.54 15.36
C PHE A 286 -16.34 -10.83 16.18
N PRO A 287 -17.37 -11.69 16.02
CA PRO A 287 -18.42 -11.67 15.00
C PRO A 287 -19.68 -10.86 15.39
N GLY A 288 -19.67 -10.12 16.50
CA GLY A 288 -20.86 -9.50 17.06
C GLY A 288 -21.53 -8.44 16.18
N LEU A 289 -20.74 -7.52 15.60
CA LEU A 289 -21.28 -6.35 14.89
C LEU A 289 -20.75 -6.18 13.46
N GLN A 290 -19.47 -6.47 13.22
CA GLN A 290 -18.82 -6.30 11.92
C GLN A 290 -18.53 -7.67 11.25
N GLY A 291 -18.19 -7.63 9.96
CA GLY A 291 -17.67 -8.76 9.19
C GLY A 291 -16.18 -8.58 8.86
N GLY A 292 -15.81 -8.66 7.58
CA GLY A 292 -14.43 -8.49 7.10
C GLY A 292 -13.77 -7.13 7.43
N PRO A 293 -12.60 -7.10 8.10
CA PRO A 293 -11.88 -5.85 8.40
C PRO A 293 -11.45 -5.07 7.14
N HIS A 294 -11.45 -3.73 7.22
CA HIS A 294 -10.96 -2.87 6.14
C HIS A 294 -9.42 -2.74 6.21
N ASN A 295 -8.71 -3.72 5.64
CA ASN A 295 -7.25 -3.84 5.75
C ASN A 295 -6.46 -2.65 5.18
N ASN A 296 -6.96 -2.01 4.12
CA ASN A 296 -6.40 -0.77 3.58
C ASN A 296 -6.49 0.40 4.59
N ALA A 297 -7.59 0.49 5.34
CA ALA A 297 -7.73 1.45 6.43
C ALA A 297 -6.80 1.11 7.60
N ILE A 298 -6.67 -0.16 7.98
CA ILE A 298 -5.72 -0.61 9.03
C ILE A 298 -4.28 -0.24 8.66
N ALA A 299 -3.87 -0.42 7.40
CA ALA A 299 -2.56 0.03 6.93
C ALA A 299 -2.41 1.56 6.97
N GLY A 300 -3.48 2.31 6.62
CA GLY A 300 -3.52 3.76 6.79
C GLY A 300 -3.37 4.20 8.25
N ILE A 301 -4.00 3.49 9.20
CA ILE A 301 -3.85 3.73 10.63
C ILE A 301 -2.40 3.47 11.05
N ALA A 302 -1.81 2.34 10.66
CA ALA A 302 -0.42 2.01 10.98
C ALA A 302 0.56 3.07 10.44
N THR A 303 0.29 3.62 9.26
CA THR A 303 1.07 4.73 8.67
C THR A 303 0.93 6.02 9.49
N ALA A 304 -0.31 6.39 9.87
CA ALA A 304 -0.57 7.58 10.68
C ALA A 304 0.03 7.48 12.08
N LEU A 305 -0.02 6.32 12.73
CA LEU A 305 0.58 6.09 14.05
C LEU A 305 2.11 6.22 14.03
N LYS A 306 2.75 5.75 12.96
CA LYS A 306 4.20 5.98 12.76
C LYS A 306 4.52 7.47 12.69
N GLN A 307 3.69 8.24 11.97
CA GLN A 307 3.83 9.70 11.89
C GLN A 307 3.56 10.35 13.23
N ALA A 308 2.56 9.88 13.97
CA ALA A 308 2.19 10.43 15.28
C ALA A 308 3.28 10.29 16.35
N SER A 309 4.20 9.34 16.16
CA SER A 309 5.36 9.12 17.04
C SER A 309 6.58 9.98 16.68
N SER A 310 6.51 10.83 15.65
CA SER A 310 7.64 11.65 15.20
C SER A 310 7.71 13.00 15.93
N ALA A 311 8.90 13.60 16.00
CA ALA A 311 9.09 14.91 16.62
C ALA A 311 8.28 16.00 15.91
N GLU A 312 8.21 15.95 14.58
CA GLU A 312 7.46 16.89 13.75
C GLU A 312 5.96 16.84 14.04
N PHE A 313 5.42 15.67 14.39
CA PHE A 313 4.03 15.55 14.80
C PHE A 313 3.78 16.14 16.18
N ILE A 314 4.71 15.94 17.12
CA ILE A 314 4.63 16.55 18.46
C ILE A 314 4.63 18.09 18.34
N ASP A 315 5.52 18.65 17.52
CA ASP A 315 5.58 20.09 17.28
C ASP A 315 4.34 20.61 16.57
N TYR A 316 3.81 19.85 15.61
CA TYR A 316 2.50 20.12 15.01
C TYR A 316 1.39 20.22 16.05
N GLN A 317 1.29 19.27 16.99
CA GLN A 317 0.23 19.30 18.02
C GLN A 317 0.41 20.45 19.02
N ARG A 318 1.65 20.82 19.35
CA ARG A 318 1.92 22.03 20.14
C ARG A 318 1.42 23.28 19.39
N GLN A 319 1.70 23.36 18.10
CA GLN A 319 1.25 24.46 17.26
C GLN A 319 -0.28 24.53 17.17
N VAL A 320 -0.97 23.37 17.10
CA VAL A 320 -2.44 23.30 17.10
C VAL A 320 -3.03 23.98 18.34
N ILE A 321 -2.48 23.70 19.53
CA ILE A 321 -2.94 24.32 20.79
C ILE A 321 -2.63 25.82 20.80
N LYS A 322 -1.39 26.21 20.46
CA LYS A 322 -1.00 27.63 20.42
C LYS A 322 -1.88 28.44 19.47
N ASN A 323 -2.18 27.89 18.30
CA ASN A 323 -3.11 28.49 17.33
C ASN A 323 -4.51 28.61 17.92
N ALA A 324 -5.03 27.58 18.59
CA ALA A 324 -6.37 27.62 19.17
C ALA A 324 -6.48 28.66 20.31
N GLN A 325 -5.43 28.77 21.14
CA GLN A 325 -5.33 29.78 22.18
C GLN A 325 -5.25 31.20 21.60
N ARG A 326 -4.46 31.40 20.53
CA ARG A 326 -4.39 32.69 19.84
C ARG A 326 -5.71 33.07 19.18
N LEU A 327 -6.36 32.11 18.50
CA LEU A 327 -7.68 32.27 17.90
C LEU A 327 -8.71 32.71 18.94
N ALA A 328 -8.78 32.03 20.10
CA ALA A 328 -9.68 32.39 21.18
C ALA A 328 -9.40 33.80 21.71
N LYS A 329 -8.13 34.13 21.98
CA LYS A 329 -7.73 35.45 22.47
C LYS A 329 -8.10 36.57 21.48
N ALA A 330 -7.78 36.40 20.20
CA ALA A 330 -8.07 37.39 19.18
C ALA A 330 -9.58 37.61 18.98
N LEU A 331 -10.41 36.56 19.10
CA LEU A 331 -11.87 36.70 19.10
C LEU A 331 -12.38 37.47 20.32
N ILE A 332 -11.84 37.21 21.51
CA ILE A 332 -12.15 37.97 22.73
C ILE A 332 -11.77 39.45 22.56
N ASP A 333 -10.58 39.72 22.02
CA ASP A 333 -10.09 41.08 21.75
C ASP A 333 -11.00 41.83 20.74
N LYS A 334 -11.75 41.10 19.89
CA LYS A 334 -12.78 41.64 18.97
C LYS A 334 -14.18 41.76 19.58
N GLY A 335 -14.36 41.37 20.85
CA GLY A 335 -15.62 41.48 21.58
C GLY A 335 -16.56 40.28 21.46
N TYR A 336 -16.09 39.14 20.94
CA TYR A 336 -16.87 37.90 20.93
C TYR A 336 -16.80 37.17 22.27
N ASN A 337 -17.89 36.52 22.66
CA ASN A 337 -17.91 35.68 23.86
C ASN A 337 -17.42 34.27 23.52
N ILE A 338 -16.50 33.73 24.31
CA ILE A 338 -15.95 32.38 24.14
C ILE A 338 -16.41 31.51 25.31
N ALA A 339 -17.07 30.38 25.01
CA ALA A 339 -17.52 29.47 26.05
C ALA A 339 -16.33 28.99 26.90
N THR A 340 -16.52 28.90 28.22
CA THR A 340 -15.47 28.65 29.24
C THR A 340 -14.36 29.69 29.32
N GLY A 341 -14.43 30.80 28.56
CA GLY A 341 -13.44 31.88 28.57
C GLY A 341 -12.14 31.61 27.80
N GLY A 342 -12.02 30.49 27.08
CA GLY A 342 -10.81 30.12 26.36
C GLY A 342 -10.76 28.65 25.95
N THR A 343 -9.55 28.13 25.71
CA THR A 343 -9.35 26.73 25.32
C THR A 343 -8.01 26.15 25.79
N ASP A 344 -8.02 24.88 26.16
CA ASP A 344 -6.84 24.05 26.46
C ASP A 344 -6.58 23.01 25.35
N VAL A 345 -7.42 23.00 24.31
CA VAL A 345 -7.43 21.98 23.25
C VAL A 345 -7.44 22.64 21.87
N HIS A 346 -7.75 21.88 20.81
CA HIS A 346 -7.65 22.33 19.41
C HIS A 346 -8.87 23.11 18.88
N LEU A 347 -9.86 23.41 19.72
CA LEU A 347 -11.13 24.03 19.31
C LEU A 347 -11.54 25.19 20.20
N VAL A 348 -12.38 26.06 19.66
CA VAL A 348 -12.97 27.24 20.30
C VAL A 348 -14.47 27.23 20.02
N LEU A 349 -15.29 27.45 21.05
CA LEU A 349 -16.75 27.57 20.93
C LEU A 349 -17.14 29.03 21.13
N VAL A 350 -17.59 29.68 20.05
CA VAL A 350 -17.97 31.09 20.03
C VAL A 350 -19.46 31.22 20.27
N ASP A 351 -19.83 31.98 21.29
CA ASP A 351 -21.22 32.37 21.58
C ASP A 351 -21.56 33.69 20.88
N LEU A 352 -22.51 33.63 19.94
CA LEU A 352 -22.87 34.75 19.09
C LEU A 352 -24.08 35.55 19.62
N ARG A 353 -24.62 35.18 20.79
CA ARG A 353 -25.77 35.90 21.39
C ARG A 353 -25.44 37.35 21.68
N SER A 354 -24.22 37.65 22.13
CA SER A 354 -23.77 39.03 22.42
C SER A 354 -23.74 39.93 21.18
N VAL A 355 -23.57 39.34 19.99
CA VAL A 355 -23.55 40.07 18.71
C VAL A 355 -24.87 39.98 17.94
N GLN A 356 -25.88 39.32 18.51
CA GLN A 356 -27.24 39.16 17.98
C GLN A 356 -27.30 38.43 16.62
N ILE A 357 -26.41 37.46 16.42
CA ILE A 357 -26.39 36.60 15.22
C ILE A 357 -26.65 35.16 15.65
N THR A 358 -27.44 34.42 14.89
CA THR A 358 -27.65 32.98 15.13
C THR A 358 -26.52 32.17 14.52
N GLY A 359 -26.21 30.99 15.07
CA GLY A 359 -25.17 30.11 14.51
C GLY A 359 -25.45 29.74 13.05
N ALA A 360 -26.72 29.61 12.64
CA ALA A 360 -27.10 29.31 11.27
C ALA A 360 -26.81 30.44 10.27
N ARG A 361 -26.97 31.71 10.67
CA ARG A 361 -26.61 32.86 9.82
C ARG A 361 -25.10 33.03 9.74
N ALA A 362 -24.41 32.84 10.86
CA ALA A 362 -22.95 32.89 10.93
C ALA A 362 -22.28 31.81 10.08
N GLU A 363 -22.69 30.55 10.21
CA GLU A 363 -22.16 29.46 9.40
C GLU A 363 -22.40 29.69 7.91
N TYR A 364 -23.60 30.13 7.52
CA TYR A 364 -23.91 30.42 6.13
C TYR A 364 -23.04 31.53 5.54
N ILE A 365 -22.90 32.69 6.21
CA ILE A 365 -22.08 33.79 5.67
C ILE A 365 -20.61 33.41 5.58
N LEU A 366 -20.10 32.61 6.52
CA LEU A 366 -18.71 32.17 6.56
C LEU A 366 -18.43 31.19 5.41
N GLU A 367 -19.37 30.29 5.11
CA GLU A 367 -19.30 29.40 3.95
C GLU A 367 -19.27 30.19 2.62
N GLU A 368 -20.11 31.22 2.48
CA GLU A 368 -20.14 32.06 1.27
C GLU A 368 -18.81 32.77 0.99
N ILE A 369 -18.01 33.03 2.04
CA ILE A 369 -16.67 33.63 1.95
C ILE A 369 -15.53 32.60 2.07
N SER A 370 -15.80 31.32 1.83
CA SER A 370 -14.81 30.23 1.82
C SER A 370 -14.16 29.95 3.18
N ILE A 371 -14.90 30.13 4.27
CA ILE A 371 -14.51 29.72 5.64
C ILE A 371 -15.47 28.61 6.10
N ALA A 372 -15.01 27.36 6.02
CA ALA A 372 -15.81 26.21 6.44
C ALA A 372 -15.79 26.08 7.97
N CYS A 373 -16.95 26.18 8.60
CA CYS A 373 -17.12 25.97 10.04
C CYS A 373 -18.42 25.21 10.32
N ASN A 374 -18.75 24.96 11.59
CA ASN A 374 -20.04 24.40 11.95
C ASN A 374 -20.75 25.23 13.01
N LYS A 375 -22.04 25.49 12.79
CA LYS A 375 -22.95 25.95 13.85
C LYS A 375 -23.02 24.92 14.98
N ASN A 376 -23.07 25.38 16.23
CA ASN A 376 -23.05 24.52 17.40
C ASN A 376 -23.85 25.15 18.55
N THR A 377 -24.49 24.31 19.35
CA THR A 377 -25.12 24.76 20.59
C THR A 377 -24.08 25.33 21.55
N VAL A 378 -24.51 26.30 22.34
CA VAL A 378 -23.75 26.83 23.47
C VAL A 378 -24.53 26.58 24.77
N PRO A 379 -23.86 26.55 25.94
CA PRO A 379 -24.55 26.41 27.21
C PRO A 379 -25.72 27.41 27.35
N GLY A 380 -26.88 26.88 27.72
CA GLY A 380 -28.14 27.63 27.83
C GLY A 380 -29.00 27.69 26.57
N ASP A 381 -28.58 27.10 25.44
CA ASP A 381 -29.45 26.97 24.27
C ASP A 381 -30.66 26.07 24.55
N LYS A 382 -31.86 26.57 24.21
CA LYS A 382 -33.13 25.85 24.42
C LYS A 382 -33.39 24.74 23.38
N SER A 383 -32.69 24.77 22.24
CA SER A 383 -32.93 23.86 21.12
C SER A 383 -31.64 23.54 20.38
N ALA A 384 -31.39 22.25 20.14
CA ALA A 384 -30.29 21.80 19.30
C ALA A 384 -30.47 22.15 17.81
N LEU A 385 -31.70 22.43 17.37
CA LEU A 385 -32.00 22.75 15.96
C LEU A 385 -31.66 24.20 15.60
N ASN A 386 -31.65 25.10 16.58
CA ASN A 386 -31.38 26.53 16.39
C ASN A 386 -30.22 26.98 17.30
N PRO A 387 -28.99 26.54 16.99
CA PRO A 387 -27.82 26.85 17.81
C PRO A 387 -27.47 28.35 17.80
N SER A 388 -27.00 28.86 18.94
CA SER A 388 -26.59 30.27 19.09
C SER A 388 -25.08 30.49 18.92
N GLY A 389 -24.30 29.45 18.59
CA GLY A 389 -22.86 29.57 18.43
C GLY A 389 -22.29 28.92 17.18
N ILE A 390 -20.99 29.09 17.00
CA ILE A 390 -20.17 28.40 16.00
C ILE A 390 -18.96 27.75 16.68
N ARG A 391 -18.58 26.57 16.19
CA ARG A 391 -17.39 25.85 16.63
C ARG A 391 -16.30 25.99 15.59
N LEU A 392 -15.13 26.41 16.03
CA LEU A 392 -13.95 26.64 15.22
C LEU A 392 -12.82 25.74 15.72
N GLY A 393 -11.99 25.20 14.84
CA GLY A 393 -10.82 24.42 15.21
C GLY A 393 -9.63 24.68 14.30
N THR A 394 -8.45 24.46 14.86
CA THR A 394 -7.16 24.76 14.22
C THR A 394 -6.41 23.58 13.56
N PRO A 395 -6.77 22.28 13.70
CA PRO A 395 -5.94 21.20 13.15
C PRO A 395 -5.68 21.25 11.64
N ALA A 396 -6.71 21.52 10.83
CA ALA A 396 -6.61 21.51 9.37
C ALA A 396 -5.74 22.66 8.85
N LEU A 397 -5.97 23.90 9.34
CA LEU A 397 -5.12 25.05 9.01
C LEU A 397 -3.67 24.86 9.47
N THR A 398 -3.47 24.34 10.69
CA THR A 398 -2.12 24.08 11.20
C THR A 398 -1.38 23.04 10.36
N THR A 399 -2.09 22.04 9.82
CA THR A 399 -1.50 21.06 8.88
C THR A 399 -1.00 21.72 7.59
N ARG A 400 -1.62 22.82 7.17
CA ARG A 400 -1.17 23.63 6.02
C ARG A 400 -0.04 24.61 6.37
N GLY A 401 0.40 24.66 7.62
CA GLY A 401 1.53 25.47 8.07
C GLY A 401 1.17 26.81 8.68
N LEU A 402 -0.10 27.08 8.96
CA LEU A 402 -0.50 28.31 9.65
C LEU A 402 -0.03 28.30 11.11
N VAL A 403 0.44 29.46 11.58
CA VAL A 403 0.93 29.70 12.95
C VAL A 403 0.13 30.80 13.65
N GLU A 404 0.52 31.21 14.85
CA GLU A 404 -0.27 32.11 15.71
C GLU A 404 -0.56 33.44 15.05
N SER A 405 0.43 34.05 14.38
CA SER A 405 0.25 35.32 13.67
C SER A 405 -0.81 35.23 12.57
N ASN A 406 -0.93 34.06 11.92
CA ASN A 406 -1.96 33.84 10.90
C ASN A 406 -3.36 33.73 11.50
N MET A 407 -3.50 33.37 12.79
CA MET A 407 -4.81 33.31 13.44
C MET A 407 -5.43 34.71 13.58
N ASP A 408 -4.61 35.76 13.67
CA ASP A 408 -5.11 37.14 13.71
C ASP A 408 -5.76 37.55 12.39
N ASP A 409 -5.16 37.17 11.27
CA ASP A 409 -5.73 37.35 9.93
C ASP A 409 -7.02 36.54 9.77
N VAL A 410 -7.04 35.29 10.21
CA VAL A 410 -8.23 34.43 10.19
C VAL A 410 -9.36 35.05 11.02
N VAL A 411 -9.08 35.55 12.22
CA VAL A 411 -10.08 36.27 13.05
C VAL A 411 -10.56 37.54 12.37
N SER A 412 -9.68 38.27 11.68
CA SER A 412 -10.07 39.45 10.91
C SER A 412 -11.09 39.11 9.81
N PHE A 413 -10.89 38.02 9.07
CA PHE A 413 -11.86 37.56 8.08
C PHE A 413 -13.18 37.10 8.71
N ILE A 414 -13.12 36.34 9.81
CA ILE A 414 -14.32 35.90 10.55
C ILE A 414 -15.11 37.12 11.05
N ASP A 415 -14.45 38.10 11.68
CA ASP A 415 -15.07 39.31 12.20
C ASP A 415 -15.76 40.12 11.08
N ARG A 416 -15.10 40.28 9.93
CA ARG A 416 -15.68 40.94 8.75
C ARG A 416 -16.91 40.19 8.22
N GLY A 417 -16.84 38.86 8.12
CA GLY A 417 -17.96 38.02 7.71
C GLY A 417 -19.16 38.12 8.66
N LEU A 418 -18.92 38.08 9.98
CA LEU A 418 -19.97 38.20 10.99
C LEU A 418 -20.60 39.61 11.02
N LYS A 419 -19.80 40.67 10.88
CA LYS A 419 -20.32 42.04 10.72
C LYS A 419 -21.21 42.17 9.48
N LEU A 420 -20.78 41.59 8.37
CA LEU A 420 -21.58 41.55 7.14
C LEU A 420 -22.89 40.76 7.35
N SER A 421 -22.85 39.64 8.07
CA SER A 421 -24.07 38.93 8.46
C SER A 421 -25.00 39.79 9.32
N LYS A 422 -24.48 40.63 10.21
CA LYS A 422 -25.30 41.57 10.98
C LYS A 422 -25.96 42.63 10.11
N GLU A 423 -25.23 43.20 9.14
CA GLU A 423 -25.78 44.15 8.17
C GLU A 423 -26.92 43.53 7.35
N ILE A 424 -26.71 42.31 6.83
CA ILE A 424 -27.71 41.59 6.04
C ILE A 424 -28.91 41.23 6.91
N ALA A 425 -28.69 40.79 8.16
CA ALA A 425 -29.75 40.41 9.07
C ALA A 425 -30.68 41.60 9.42
N ALA A 426 -30.16 42.83 9.41
CA ALA A 426 -30.94 44.04 9.68
C ALA A 426 -31.94 44.40 8.57
N VAL A 427 -31.69 43.93 7.34
CA VAL A 427 -32.56 44.21 6.17
C VAL A 427 -33.27 42.96 5.64
N SER A 428 -32.85 41.77 6.05
CA SER A 428 -33.50 40.51 5.72
C SER A 428 -34.71 40.23 6.62
N GLY A 429 -35.64 39.39 6.15
CA GLY A 429 -36.69 38.84 6.99
C GLY A 429 -36.18 37.94 8.14
N PRO A 430 -37.06 37.57 9.09
CA PRO A 430 -36.66 36.78 10.26
C PRO A 430 -36.26 35.35 9.92
N LYS A 431 -36.65 34.82 8.75
CA LYS A 431 -36.36 33.44 8.35
C LYS A 431 -34.97 33.34 7.73
N LEU A 432 -34.34 32.17 7.86
CA LEU A 432 -33.05 31.90 7.25
C LEU A 432 -33.11 31.98 5.71
N VAL A 433 -34.23 31.60 5.10
CA VAL A 433 -34.42 31.69 3.63
C VAL A 433 -34.31 33.14 3.16
N ASP A 434 -34.98 34.06 3.85
CA ASP A 434 -34.95 35.50 3.53
C ASP A 434 -33.51 36.05 3.65
N PHE A 435 -32.77 35.60 4.68
CA PHE A 435 -31.37 35.95 4.87
C PHE A 435 -30.49 35.47 3.71
N LYS A 436 -30.66 34.22 3.26
CA LYS A 436 -29.92 33.67 2.11
C LYS A 436 -30.22 34.45 0.83
N SER A 437 -31.49 34.75 0.57
CA SER A 437 -31.88 35.57 -0.59
C SER A 437 -31.25 36.97 -0.54
N ALA A 438 -31.19 37.60 0.64
CA ALA A 438 -30.56 38.91 0.81
C ALA A 438 -29.03 38.88 0.56
N CYS A 439 -28.34 37.77 0.88
CA CYS A 439 -26.90 37.60 0.57
C CYS A 439 -26.61 37.71 -0.93
N HIS A 440 -27.53 37.24 -1.78
CA HIS A 440 -27.40 37.25 -3.24
C HIS A 440 -28.00 38.48 -3.92
N SER A 441 -28.44 39.48 -3.14
CA SER A 441 -28.92 40.76 -3.69
C SER A 441 -27.75 41.63 -4.17
N ASP A 442 -28.01 42.53 -5.13
CA ASP A 442 -27.00 43.45 -5.68
C ASP A 442 -26.30 44.29 -4.59
N ALA A 443 -26.98 44.55 -3.47
CA ALA A 443 -26.44 45.30 -2.34
C ALA A 443 -25.30 44.58 -1.60
N PHE A 444 -25.29 43.24 -1.56
CA PHE A 444 -24.34 42.46 -0.75
C PHE A 444 -23.51 41.46 -1.54
N ALA A 445 -23.98 40.96 -2.68
CA ALA A 445 -23.28 39.96 -3.48
C ALA A 445 -21.86 40.40 -3.85
N GLY A 446 -21.67 41.69 -4.20
CA GLY A 446 -20.36 42.25 -4.48
C GLY A 446 -19.41 42.26 -3.27
N LYS A 447 -19.93 42.60 -2.07
CA LYS A 447 -19.15 42.62 -0.82
C LYS A 447 -18.73 41.20 -0.40
N ILE A 448 -19.65 40.24 -0.48
CA ILE A 448 -19.39 38.83 -0.17
C ILE A 448 -18.35 38.28 -1.12
N LYS A 449 -18.50 38.50 -2.43
CA LYS A 449 -17.55 38.05 -3.45
C LYS A 449 -16.16 38.66 -3.25
N ALA A 450 -16.06 39.94 -2.91
CA ALA A 450 -14.77 40.58 -2.63
C ALA A 450 -14.08 39.94 -1.42
N LEU A 451 -14.82 39.77 -0.31
CA LEU A 451 -14.28 39.13 0.90
C LEU A 451 -13.88 37.66 0.65
N ARG A 452 -14.68 36.93 -0.13
CA ARG A 452 -14.38 35.56 -0.56
C ARG A 452 -13.05 35.50 -1.31
N LEU A 453 -12.84 36.38 -2.29
CA LEU A 453 -11.61 36.40 -3.08
C LEU A 453 -10.38 36.70 -2.20
N GLU A 454 -10.50 37.61 -1.23
CA GLU A 454 -9.42 37.88 -0.28
C GLU A 454 -9.08 36.64 0.57
N VAL A 455 -10.09 35.91 1.05
CA VAL A 455 -9.92 34.66 1.82
C VAL A 455 -9.28 33.59 0.94
N GLU A 456 -9.75 33.41 -0.29
CA GLU A 456 -9.24 32.41 -1.23
C GLU A 456 -7.80 32.70 -1.64
N GLU A 457 -7.45 33.96 -1.88
CA GLU A 457 -6.08 34.41 -2.15
C GLU A 457 -5.16 34.20 -0.94
N TYR A 458 -5.66 34.51 0.27
CA TYR A 458 -4.90 34.28 1.50
C TYR A 458 -4.64 32.80 1.73
N SER A 459 -5.66 31.95 1.63
CA SER A 459 -5.56 30.50 1.82
C SER A 459 -4.66 29.84 0.77
N GLY A 460 -4.72 30.30 -0.49
CA GLY A 460 -3.91 29.79 -1.61
C GLY A 460 -2.39 30.00 -1.48
N LYS A 461 -1.93 30.71 -0.44
CA LYS A 461 -0.50 30.88 -0.09
C LYS A 461 0.08 29.67 0.65
N PHE A 462 -0.77 28.82 1.23
CA PHE A 462 -0.35 27.70 2.08
C PHE A 462 -0.42 26.36 1.33
N PRO A 463 0.51 25.42 1.58
CA PRO A 463 0.48 24.10 0.96
C PRO A 463 -0.75 23.28 1.38
N LEU A 464 -1.13 22.31 0.55
CA LEU A 464 -2.12 21.28 0.87
C LEU A 464 -1.48 19.90 0.68
N PRO A 465 -1.44 19.02 1.71
CA PRO A 465 -0.84 17.69 1.56
C PRO A 465 -1.44 16.90 0.38
N GLY A 466 -0.58 16.34 -0.47
CA GLY A 466 -1.02 15.62 -1.68
C GLY A 466 -1.51 16.51 -2.83
N TYR A 467 -1.40 17.84 -2.70
CA TYR A 467 -1.57 18.77 -3.81
C TYR A 467 -0.21 19.10 -4.44
N GLU A 468 0.00 18.68 -5.69
CA GLU A 468 1.12 19.16 -6.48
C GLU A 468 0.76 20.55 -7.02
N ASP A 469 1.37 21.59 -6.45
CA ASP A 469 1.17 22.95 -6.96
C ASP A 469 1.80 23.04 -8.37
N GLU A 470 0.95 23.26 -9.37
CA GLU A 470 1.37 23.41 -10.77
C GLU A 470 2.34 24.60 -10.95
N ARG A 471 2.29 25.61 -10.07
CA ARG A 471 3.25 26.72 -10.00
C ARG A 471 4.58 26.26 -9.45
N ILE A 472 4.62 25.41 -8.42
CA ILE A 472 5.85 24.79 -7.92
C ILE A 472 6.41 23.84 -8.96
N ARG A 473 5.58 23.09 -9.70
CA ARG A 473 6.03 22.26 -10.82
C ARG A 473 6.60 23.11 -11.96
N LYS A 474 5.93 24.20 -12.35
CA LYS A 474 6.42 25.17 -13.36
C LYS A 474 7.65 25.94 -12.90
N MET A 475 7.75 26.30 -11.62
CA MET A 475 8.87 27.03 -11.01
C MET A 475 10.05 26.10 -10.75
N ALA A 476 9.82 24.85 -10.36
CA ALA A 476 10.84 23.80 -10.31
C ALA A 476 11.31 23.42 -11.72
N LEU A 477 10.44 23.42 -12.74
CA LEU A 477 10.82 23.31 -14.15
C LEU A 477 11.59 24.54 -14.64
N LYS A 478 11.24 25.75 -14.16
CA LYS A 478 11.97 27.00 -14.45
C LYS A 478 13.34 27.04 -13.75
N LEU A 479 13.43 26.59 -12.50
CA LEU A 479 14.65 26.47 -11.72
C LEU A 479 15.54 25.36 -12.26
N LEU A 480 14.98 24.22 -12.69
CA LEU A 480 15.71 23.22 -13.47
C LEU A 480 16.25 23.84 -14.74
N ASN A 481 15.45 24.61 -15.49
CA ASN A 481 15.92 25.29 -16.71
C ASN A 481 17.00 26.35 -16.43
N VAL A 482 16.93 27.09 -15.32
CA VAL A 482 17.97 28.07 -14.91
C VAL A 482 19.24 27.36 -14.42
N GLN A 483 19.11 26.24 -13.72
CA GLN A 483 20.22 25.38 -13.31
C GLN A 483 20.87 24.73 -14.54
N THR A 484 20.09 24.36 -15.56
CA THR A 484 20.59 23.87 -16.85
C THR A 484 21.30 24.98 -17.65
N ILE A 485 20.92 26.26 -17.48
CA ILE A 485 21.57 27.40 -18.15
C ILE A 485 22.88 27.80 -17.44
N LEU A 486 22.93 27.74 -16.11
CA LEU A 486 24.14 27.94 -15.31
C LEU A 486 25.14 26.79 -15.48
N GLU A 487 24.67 25.54 -15.55
CA GLU A 487 25.48 24.38 -15.89
C GLU A 487 26.05 24.49 -17.32
N LYS A 488 25.28 25.05 -18.28
CA LYS A 488 25.78 25.30 -19.65
C LYS A 488 26.86 26.38 -19.75
N GLN A 489 26.95 27.32 -18.81
CA GLN A 489 27.99 28.36 -18.82
C GLN A 489 29.27 27.94 -18.08
N LEU A 490 29.19 27.01 -17.13
CA LEU A 490 30.35 26.51 -16.37
C LEU A 490 31.05 25.29 -16.99
N VAL A 491 30.46 24.65 -18.01
CA VAL A 491 30.98 23.41 -18.66
C VAL A 491 32.00 23.68 -19.79
N LYS A 492 32.60 24.87 -19.89
CA LYS A 492 33.60 25.15 -20.94
C LYS A 492 35.02 24.65 -20.66
N GLN A 493 35.29 23.94 -19.56
CA GLN A 493 36.56 23.25 -19.37
C GLN A 493 36.37 21.89 -18.69
N ILE A 494 36.98 20.85 -19.29
CA ILE A 494 37.15 19.45 -18.87
C ILE A 494 36.06 18.46 -19.38
N PRO A 495 36.43 17.47 -20.23
CA PRO A 495 35.50 16.51 -20.83
C PRO A 495 35.45 15.16 -20.09
N LEU A 496 34.24 14.62 -19.94
CA LEU A 496 33.83 13.19 -19.98
C LEU A 496 32.48 13.05 -19.25
N LEU A 497 31.37 13.13 -19.99
CA LEU A 497 30.03 12.88 -19.46
C LEU A 497 29.37 11.71 -20.23
N THR A 498 29.54 10.51 -19.68
CA THR A 498 28.82 9.30 -20.08
C THR A 498 27.37 9.42 -19.58
N VAL A 499 26.44 9.77 -20.46
CA VAL A 499 25.01 9.84 -20.11
C VAL A 499 24.40 8.44 -20.20
N SER A 500 24.49 7.67 -19.11
CA SER A 500 23.68 6.46 -18.93
C SER A 500 22.28 6.86 -18.46
N ARG A 501 21.25 6.57 -19.26
CA ARG A 501 19.85 6.73 -18.84
C ARG A 501 19.51 5.60 -17.88
N PHE A 502 19.51 5.90 -16.58
CA PHE A 502 18.99 4.98 -15.57
C PHE A 502 17.46 4.87 -15.70
N GLY A 503 16.99 3.70 -16.13
CA GLY A 503 15.63 3.28 -15.86
C GLY A 503 15.45 3.08 -14.36
N HIS A 504 14.96 4.09 -13.64
CA HIS A 504 14.34 3.92 -12.32
C HIS A 504 12.91 3.41 -12.53
N ARG A 505 12.32 2.43 -11.82
CA ARG A 505 12.64 1.60 -10.65
C ARG A 505 11.81 0.32 -10.82
N LEU A 506 12.37 -0.86 -10.58
CA LEU A 506 11.62 -2.01 -10.07
C LEU A 506 12.37 -2.55 -8.86
N ARG A 507 11.90 -2.17 -7.66
CA ARG A 507 12.17 -2.94 -6.44
C ARG A 507 10.98 -3.86 -6.23
N GLY A 508 11.25 -5.15 -6.16
CA GLY A 508 10.36 -6.13 -5.57
C GLY A 508 10.97 -7.53 -5.60
N LYS A 509 11.18 -8.12 -4.41
CA LYS A 509 11.05 -9.57 -4.17
C LYS A 509 10.45 -9.74 -2.77
N PRO A 510 9.71 -10.83 -2.46
CA PRO A 510 9.11 -11.84 -3.35
C PRO A 510 7.58 -11.97 -3.12
N PRO A 511 6.87 -12.70 -3.98
CA PRO A 511 5.95 -13.70 -3.43
C PRO A 511 6.25 -15.09 -3.98
N GLY A 512 6.38 -16.05 -3.06
CA GLY A 512 6.22 -17.46 -3.37
C GLY A 512 4.81 -17.72 -3.92
N VAL A 513 4.77 -17.87 -5.24
CA VAL A 513 3.97 -18.80 -6.06
C VAL A 513 2.49 -18.98 -5.71
N ALA A 514 1.61 -18.31 -6.46
CA ALA A 514 0.28 -18.85 -6.78
C ALA A 514 0.37 -19.59 -8.13
N LYS A 515 0.02 -20.87 -8.11
CA LYS A 515 0.16 -21.75 -9.27
C LYS A 515 -0.87 -21.46 -10.36
N THR A 516 -0.44 -21.40 -11.62
CA THR A 516 -1.31 -21.28 -12.81
C THR A 516 -2.03 -22.60 -13.11
N LEU A 517 -3.01 -22.58 -14.03
CA LEU A 517 -3.82 -23.73 -14.43
C LEU A 517 -2.98 -24.88 -15.01
N GLU A 518 -1.85 -24.57 -15.67
CA GLU A 518 -0.85 -25.55 -16.13
C GLU A 518 -0.13 -26.26 -14.98
N GLN A 519 0.24 -25.52 -13.93
CA GLN A 519 0.81 -26.10 -12.71
C GLN A 519 -0.19 -26.95 -11.90
N ARG A 520 -1.48 -26.93 -12.28
CA ARG A 520 -2.54 -27.83 -11.78
C ARG A 520 -2.77 -29.04 -12.70
N LEU A 521 -2.37 -28.98 -13.96
CA LEU A 521 -2.45 -30.07 -14.92
C LEU A 521 -1.23 -31.01 -14.84
N GLU A 522 -0.03 -30.51 -14.53
CA GLU A 522 1.18 -31.33 -14.35
C GLU A 522 1.15 -32.25 -13.11
N VAL A 523 0.43 -31.88 -12.04
CA VAL A 523 0.21 -32.76 -10.86
C VAL A 523 -0.68 -33.96 -11.22
N TRP A 524 -1.50 -33.83 -12.27
CA TRP A 524 -2.49 -34.83 -12.65
C TRP A 524 -1.89 -36.03 -13.39
N ILE A 525 -0.73 -35.86 -14.02
CA ILE A 525 -0.19 -36.88 -14.93
C ILE A 525 0.85 -37.79 -14.21
N PHE A 526 1.55 -37.35 -13.14
CA PHE A 526 2.60 -38.16 -12.45
C PHE A 526 2.08 -39.19 -11.42
N CYS A 527 0.80 -39.16 -11.03
CA CYS A 527 0.22 -40.17 -10.14
C CYS A 527 -0.68 -41.11 -10.93
N GLY A 528 -0.07 -41.97 -11.76
CA GLY A 528 -0.76 -42.96 -12.57
C GLY A 528 -1.76 -43.80 -11.76
N TYR A 529 -3.04 -43.62 -12.05
CA TYR A 529 -3.99 -44.72 -12.13
C TYR A 529 -4.77 -44.55 -13.42
N VAL A 530 -4.38 -45.35 -14.40
CA VAL A 530 -5.17 -45.63 -15.59
C VAL A 530 -6.52 -46.18 -15.13
N ASN A 531 -7.60 -45.53 -15.55
CA ASN A 531 -8.63 -46.25 -16.28
C ASN A 531 -8.86 -45.49 -17.57
N ALA A 532 -8.53 -46.18 -18.66
CA ALA A 532 -8.75 -45.75 -20.02
C ALA A 532 -10.24 -45.52 -20.24
N ASP A 533 -10.60 -44.29 -20.61
CA ASP A 533 -11.20 -43.99 -21.91
C ASP A 533 -11.48 -42.47 -21.99
N PHE A 534 -11.11 -41.87 -23.13
CA PHE A 534 -11.24 -40.46 -23.55
C PHE A 534 -10.04 -39.50 -23.40
N PHE A 535 -9.11 -39.63 -24.35
CA PHE A 535 -8.39 -38.62 -25.19
C PHE A 535 -7.50 -37.47 -24.63
N THR A 536 -6.25 -37.50 -25.17
CA THR A 536 -5.22 -36.46 -25.48
C THR A 536 -4.26 -35.94 -24.40
N ALA A 537 -2.98 -35.89 -24.79
CA ALA A 537 -1.79 -36.07 -23.96
C ALA A 537 -0.88 -34.83 -23.94
N GLU A 538 -0.58 -34.33 -22.73
CA GLU A 538 0.59 -33.50 -22.43
C GLU A 538 1.49 -34.28 -21.45
N ARG A 539 2.82 -34.19 -21.63
CA ARG A 539 3.83 -35.04 -20.99
C ARG A 539 4.16 -34.58 -19.57
N ILE A 540 4.31 -35.52 -18.64
CA ILE A 540 4.94 -35.27 -17.34
C ILE A 540 6.47 -35.37 -17.48
N VAL A 541 7.20 -34.51 -16.80
CA VAL A 541 8.67 -34.55 -16.74
C VAL A 541 9.12 -34.72 -15.28
N ASP A 542 10.09 -35.60 -15.07
CA ASP A 542 10.63 -36.06 -13.78
C ASP A 542 11.43 -34.96 -13.04
N PRO A 543 11.23 -34.73 -11.72
CA PRO A 543 11.97 -33.72 -10.96
C PRO A 543 13.49 -33.97 -10.80
N GLU A 544 14.01 -35.19 -11.05
CA GLU A 544 15.46 -35.40 -11.14
C GLU A 544 16.05 -34.92 -12.49
N LEU A 545 15.22 -34.78 -13.53
CA LEU A 545 15.58 -34.26 -14.86
C LEU A 545 15.44 -32.72 -14.98
N ASP A 546 14.87 -32.04 -13.99
CA ASP A 546 14.61 -30.58 -14.00
C ASP A 546 15.75 -29.72 -13.41
N LYS A 547 16.90 -30.34 -13.09
CA LYS A 547 18.11 -29.57 -12.78
C LYS A 547 18.69 -29.00 -14.08
N LYS A 548 18.52 -27.69 -14.28
CA LYS A 548 19.22 -26.99 -15.35
C LYS A 548 20.73 -27.30 -15.25
N ILE A 549 21.33 -27.66 -16.38
CA ILE A 549 22.74 -28.01 -16.48
C ILE A 549 23.53 -26.70 -16.64
N ASP A 550 24.57 -26.51 -15.82
CA ASP A 550 25.53 -25.42 -16.06
C ASP A 550 26.43 -25.84 -17.23
N ILE A 551 26.22 -25.20 -18.39
CA ILE A 551 26.98 -25.44 -19.63
C ILE A 551 28.19 -24.52 -19.76
N GLY A 552 28.47 -23.70 -18.72
CA GLY A 552 29.63 -22.81 -18.68
C GLY A 552 30.87 -23.43 -18.05
N PHE A 553 31.88 -22.59 -17.86
CA PHE A 553 33.12 -22.97 -17.18
C PHE A 553 32.90 -23.29 -15.69
N PRO A 554 33.67 -24.23 -15.10
CA PRO A 554 33.50 -24.67 -13.72
C PRO A 554 33.64 -23.53 -12.71
N LEU A 555 32.86 -23.56 -11.62
CA LEU A 555 32.90 -22.50 -10.60
C LEU A 555 34.31 -22.35 -9.99
N THR A 556 34.74 -21.11 -9.76
CA THR A 556 35.99 -20.83 -9.04
C THR A 556 35.84 -21.28 -7.57
N ASN A 557 36.83 -22.01 -7.06
CA ASN A 557 36.81 -22.47 -5.66
C ASN A 557 36.79 -21.26 -4.71
N PHE A 558 35.76 -21.15 -3.87
CA PHE A 558 35.61 -20.06 -2.93
C PHE A 558 36.75 -20.06 -1.90
N VAL A 559 37.31 -18.87 -1.66
CA VAL A 559 38.03 -18.55 -0.42
C VAL A 559 37.12 -18.94 0.75
N SER A 560 37.62 -19.74 1.70
CA SER A 560 36.79 -20.25 2.81
C SER A 560 36.07 -19.10 3.53
N LYS A 561 34.84 -19.33 4.02
CA LYS A 561 34.06 -18.31 4.74
C LYS A 561 34.85 -17.66 5.89
N ALA A 562 35.77 -18.42 6.50
CA ALA A 562 36.68 -17.93 7.53
C ALA A 562 37.71 -16.93 6.97
N ALA A 563 38.38 -17.27 5.87
CA ALA A 563 39.37 -16.38 5.23
C ALA A 563 38.72 -15.09 4.68
N ALA A 564 37.55 -15.19 4.04
CA ALA A 564 36.81 -14.02 3.56
C ALA A 564 36.36 -13.11 4.72
N ARG A 565 36.01 -13.68 5.88
CA ARG A 565 35.66 -12.93 7.09
C ARG A 565 36.86 -12.22 7.70
N SER A 566 38.03 -12.87 7.74
CA SER A 566 39.27 -12.27 8.24
C SER A 566 39.68 -11.05 7.43
N VAL A 567 39.66 -11.14 6.09
CA VAL A 567 39.98 -10.02 5.18
C VAL A 567 39.02 -8.84 5.39
N ARG A 568 37.71 -9.10 5.53
CA ARG A 568 36.73 -8.03 5.82
C ARG A 568 36.98 -7.36 7.17
N LEU A 569 37.35 -8.13 8.19
CA LEU A 569 37.66 -7.62 9.53
C LEU A 569 38.92 -6.75 9.52
N GLU A 570 39.96 -7.16 8.79
CA GLU A 570 41.18 -6.36 8.63
C GLU A 570 40.92 -5.08 7.84
N ASN A 571 40.18 -5.14 6.73
CA ASN A 571 39.79 -3.94 5.98
C ASN A 571 38.90 -2.99 6.79
N ALA A 572 37.99 -3.52 7.62
CA ALA A 572 37.18 -2.69 8.52
C ALA A 572 38.03 -2.04 9.63
N LYS A 573 39.03 -2.76 10.15
CA LYS A 573 39.99 -2.20 11.13
C LYS A 573 40.84 -1.10 10.49
N ALA A 574 41.39 -1.33 9.30
CA ALA A 574 42.20 -0.34 8.58
C ALA A 574 41.39 0.92 8.23
N LYS A 575 40.15 0.78 7.74
CA LYS A 575 39.27 1.92 7.47
C LYS A 575 38.92 2.73 8.73
N ARG A 576 38.73 2.07 9.87
CA ARG A 576 38.47 2.73 11.16
C ARG A 576 39.69 3.41 11.77
N GLN A 577 40.89 2.98 11.40
CA GLN A 577 42.14 3.58 11.87
C GLN A 577 42.61 4.75 11.00
N SER A 578 42.03 4.93 9.82
CA SER A 578 42.35 6.05 8.93
C SER A 578 41.59 7.31 9.34
N SER A 579 42.28 8.22 10.02
CA SER A 579 41.75 9.54 10.38
C SER A 579 41.38 10.39 9.17
N ASP A 580 42.02 10.16 8.02
CA ASP A 580 41.81 10.92 6.80
C ASP A 580 40.49 10.52 6.10
N LEU A 581 40.18 9.22 6.05
CA LEU A 581 38.87 8.73 5.57
C LEU A 581 37.72 9.21 6.47
N GLU A 582 37.94 9.27 7.77
CA GLU A 582 36.95 9.80 8.72
C GLU A 582 36.74 11.30 8.53
N ARG A 583 37.81 12.08 8.31
CA ARG A 583 37.72 13.51 7.98
C ARG A 583 36.94 13.74 6.68
N GLN A 584 37.32 13.07 5.59
CA GLN A 584 36.66 13.18 4.29
C GLN A 584 35.19 12.73 4.35
N SER A 585 34.86 11.71 5.16
CA SER A 585 33.48 11.29 5.38
C SER A 585 32.65 12.33 6.16
N ARG A 586 33.25 13.01 7.16
CA ARG A 586 32.57 14.08 7.93
C ARG A 586 32.36 15.34 7.09
N GLU A 587 33.31 15.65 6.23
CA GLU A 587 33.26 16.80 5.30
C GLU A 587 32.47 16.50 4.02
N GLN A 588 31.96 15.27 3.86
CA GLN A 588 31.24 14.78 2.66
C GLN A 588 32.06 14.88 1.36
N THR A 589 33.39 14.84 1.45
CA THR A 589 34.33 14.90 0.31
C THR A 589 34.88 13.53 -0.10
N LEU A 590 34.48 12.45 0.59
CA LEU A 590 34.92 11.08 0.28
C LEU A 590 34.39 10.62 -1.09
N LEU A 591 35.28 10.59 -2.08
CA LEU A 591 34.97 10.09 -3.42
C LEU A 591 35.06 8.57 -3.45
N VAL A 592 33.96 7.92 -3.81
CA VAL A 592 33.95 6.47 -4.07
C VAL A 592 34.22 6.27 -5.56
N ASP A 593 35.35 5.65 -5.87
CA ASP A 593 35.67 5.24 -7.23
C ASP A 593 34.72 4.11 -7.66
N LEU A 594 33.73 4.46 -8.48
CA LEU A 594 32.72 3.52 -8.97
C LEU A 594 33.30 2.47 -9.90
N ASP A 595 34.40 2.75 -10.60
CA ASP A 595 35.07 1.80 -11.49
C ASP A 595 35.86 0.77 -10.67
N ALA A 596 36.47 1.19 -9.56
CA ALA A 596 37.08 0.29 -8.60
C ALA A 596 36.03 -0.64 -7.94
N VAL A 597 34.88 -0.07 -7.53
CA VAL A 597 33.77 -0.86 -6.95
C VAL A 597 33.19 -1.85 -7.97
N LYS A 598 33.00 -1.42 -9.22
CA LYS A 598 32.52 -2.28 -10.30
C LYS A 598 33.50 -3.42 -10.59
N SER A 599 34.79 -3.13 -10.60
CA SER A 599 35.84 -4.14 -10.81
C SER A 599 35.88 -5.16 -9.68
N GLU A 600 35.81 -4.72 -8.42
CA GLU A 600 35.72 -5.62 -7.25
C GLU A 600 34.44 -6.47 -7.27
N TRP A 601 33.30 -5.87 -7.66
CA TRP A 601 32.05 -6.59 -7.80
C TRP A 601 32.13 -7.66 -8.89
N LEU A 602 32.62 -7.33 -10.08
CA LEU A 602 32.77 -8.28 -11.20
C LEU A 602 33.74 -9.43 -10.86
N ALA A 603 34.81 -9.14 -10.10
CA ALA A 603 35.77 -10.15 -9.66
C ALA A 603 35.24 -11.06 -8.52
N SER A 604 34.15 -10.67 -7.85
CA SER A 604 33.58 -11.40 -6.71
C SER A 604 32.18 -11.97 -7.01
N ASN A 605 31.12 -11.27 -6.61
CA ASN A 605 29.75 -11.76 -6.69
C ASN A 605 29.05 -11.41 -8.02
N GLY A 606 29.67 -10.58 -8.85
CA GLY A 606 29.08 -10.05 -10.08
C GLY A 606 28.61 -11.15 -11.01
N GLN A 607 29.45 -12.15 -11.25
CA GLN A 607 29.14 -13.28 -12.14
C GLN A 607 27.82 -13.98 -11.77
N TYR A 608 27.56 -14.19 -10.46
CA TYR A 608 26.31 -14.79 -9.97
C TYR A 608 25.12 -13.85 -10.08
N HIS A 609 25.30 -12.58 -9.75
CA HIS A 609 24.24 -11.58 -9.90
C HIS A 609 23.81 -11.44 -11.37
N LEU A 610 24.76 -11.47 -12.30
CA LEU A 610 24.49 -11.43 -13.73
C LEU A 610 23.71 -12.65 -14.22
N ARG A 611 24.08 -13.84 -13.75
CA ARG A 611 23.31 -15.06 -13.98
C ARG A 611 21.88 -14.90 -13.46
N ASP A 612 21.70 -14.47 -12.22
CA ASP A 612 20.37 -14.33 -11.63
C ASP A 612 19.50 -13.28 -12.34
N ILE A 613 20.12 -12.19 -12.81
CA ILE A 613 19.46 -11.18 -13.64
C ILE A 613 19.04 -11.80 -14.98
N ALA A 614 19.93 -12.50 -15.68
CA ALA A 614 19.59 -13.17 -16.93
C ALA A 614 18.47 -14.21 -16.78
N THR A 615 18.47 -14.98 -15.68
CA THR A 615 17.37 -15.88 -15.32
C THR A 615 16.06 -15.12 -15.11
N HIS A 616 16.09 -13.99 -14.41
CA HIS A 616 14.89 -13.19 -14.17
C HIS A 616 14.26 -12.64 -15.46
N TYR A 617 15.09 -12.24 -16.43
CA TYR A 617 14.64 -11.79 -17.75
C TYR A 617 14.32 -12.96 -18.69
N GLY A 618 14.35 -14.22 -18.22
CA GLY A 618 14.08 -15.41 -19.00
C GLY A 618 15.11 -15.68 -20.11
N VAL A 619 16.29 -15.07 -20.06
CA VAL A 619 17.30 -15.15 -21.15
C VAL A 619 17.70 -16.58 -21.44
N PHE A 620 18.12 -17.33 -20.41
CA PHE A 620 18.55 -18.72 -20.60
C PHE A 620 17.44 -19.63 -21.10
N GLU A 621 16.19 -19.41 -20.65
CA GLU A 621 15.05 -20.22 -21.07
C GLU A 621 14.73 -20.06 -22.55
N HIS A 622 14.82 -18.83 -23.07
CA HIS A 622 14.57 -18.58 -24.49
C HIS A 622 15.76 -18.93 -25.39
N LEU A 623 17.01 -18.85 -24.90
CA LEU A 623 18.20 -19.18 -25.70
C LEU A 623 18.56 -20.67 -25.68
N TYR A 624 18.36 -21.36 -24.56
CA TYR A 624 18.80 -22.74 -24.37
C TYR A 624 17.69 -23.69 -23.90
N GLY A 625 16.44 -23.22 -23.89
CA GLY A 625 15.30 -23.96 -23.35
C GLY A 625 15.33 -24.08 -21.83
N LYS A 626 14.48 -24.95 -21.28
CA LYS A 626 14.40 -25.19 -19.83
C LYS A 626 15.62 -25.94 -19.27
N TYR A 627 16.53 -26.41 -20.12
CA TYR A 627 17.52 -27.44 -19.79
C TYR A 627 18.89 -26.91 -19.35
N ALA A 628 19.29 -25.70 -19.75
CA ALA A 628 20.66 -25.22 -19.53
C ALA A 628 20.74 -23.76 -19.06
N TYR A 629 21.84 -23.43 -18.37
CA TYR A 629 22.26 -22.07 -18.02
C TYR A 629 23.79 -22.00 -17.98
N PHE A 630 24.36 -20.81 -17.90
CA PHE A 630 25.77 -20.67 -17.54
C PHE A 630 25.99 -19.46 -16.64
N THR A 631 27.10 -19.47 -15.90
CA THR A 631 27.53 -18.32 -15.09
C THR A 631 28.50 -17.45 -15.93
N PRO A 632 28.13 -16.21 -16.32
CA PRO A 632 28.99 -15.37 -17.16
C PRO A 632 30.28 -14.98 -16.42
N LYS A 633 31.42 -15.46 -16.90
CA LYS A 633 32.75 -15.21 -16.32
C LYS A 633 33.48 -14.06 -16.98
N VAL A 634 33.29 -13.87 -18.28
CA VAL A 634 33.95 -12.82 -19.07
C VAL A 634 33.00 -11.61 -19.13
N PRO A 635 33.33 -10.48 -18.47
CA PRO A 635 32.52 -9.28 -18.54
C PRO A 635 32.60 -8.65 -19.94
N LEU A 636 31.44 -8.34 -20.53
CA LEU A 636 31.36 -7.65 -21.82
C LEU A 636 31.12 -6.15 -21.60
N SER A 637 32.00 -5.31 -22.13
CA SER A 637 31.82 -3.86 -22.19
C SER A 637 31.34 -3.47 -23.58
N ILE A 638 30.03 -3.22 -23.70
CA ILE A 638 29.38 -2.91 -24.98
C ILE A 638 28.89 -1.46 -24.96
N ARG A 639 29.23 -0.68 -25.99
CA ARG A 639 28.89 0.75 -26.12
C ARG A 639 28.47 1.10 -27.54
N TYR A 640 27.32 1.74 -27.71
CA TYR A 640 26.85 2.25 -29.00
C TYR A 640 27.31 3.68 -29.25
N PRO A 641 28.00 3.99 -30.36
CA PRO A 641 28.37 5.35 -30.71
C PRO A 641 27.16 6.13 -31.27
N ILE A 642 26.87 7.31 -30.71
CA ILE A 642 25.78 8.20 -31.16
C ILE A 642 26.30 9.42 -31.92
N ALA A 643 27.38 10.03 -31.44
CA ALA A 643 28.01 11.22 -32.02
C ALA A 643 29.52 11.21 -31.65
N GLU A 644 30.31 12.15 -32.18
CA GLU A 644 31.72 12.32 -31.78
C GLU A 644 31.81 12.39 -30.24
N ASP A 645 32.57 11.46 -29.65
CA ASP A 645 32.79 11.27 -28.21
C ASP A 645 31.55 10.94 -27.34
N LEU A 646 30.39 10.58 -27.92
CA LEU A 646 29.18 10.21 -27.16
C LEU A 646 28.78 8.74 -27.37
N PHE A 647 28.75 7.99 -26.27
CA PHE A 647 28.43 6.55 -26.25
C PHE A 647 27.26 6.21 -25.33
N VAL A 648 26.44 5.24 -25.73
CA VAL A 648 25.43 4.61 -24.86
C VAL A 648 25.88 3.22 -24.44
N PRO A 649 26.17 3.00 -23.15
CA PRO A 649 26.57 1.68 -22.66
C PRO A 649 25.38 0.72 -22.56
N VAL A 650 25.65 -0.56 -22.76
CA VAL A 650 24.71 -1.65 -22.45
C VAL A 650 24.93 -2.11 -21.01
N HIS A 651 23.83 -2.21 -20.26
CA HIS A 651 23.80 -2.64 -18.86
C HIS A 651 22.65 -3.63 -18.67
N TYR A 652 22.94 -4.92 -18.65
CA TYR A 652 22.08 -6.05 -18.20
C TYR A 652 20.58 -5.74 -18.00
N GLY A 653 19.87 -5.35 -19.09
CA GLY A 653 18.44 -5.04 -19.09
C GLY A 653 18.05 -3.56 -19.20
N ASN A 654 18.99 -2.64 -19.44
CA ASN A 654 18.68 -1.23 -19.68
C ASN A 654 17.95 -1.02 -21.02
N LEU A 655 17.31 0.13 -21.17
CA LEU A 655 16.59 0.49 -22.40
C LEU A 655 17.54 1.21 -23.37
N VAL A 656 17.80 0.61 -24.53
CA VAL A 656 18.51 1.25 -25.65
C VAL A 656 17.53 1.40 -26.80
N LYS A 657 17.40 2.63 -27.30
CA LYS A 657 16.47 2.92 -28.40
C LYS A 657 16.99 2.34 -29.72
N PRO A 658 16.10 1.89 -30.63
CA PRO A 658 16.48 1.49 -31.98
C PRO A 658 17.35 2.54 -32.70
N SER A 659 16.98 3.82 -32.60
CA SER A 659 17.73 4.94 -33.17
C SER A 659 19.16 5.11 -32.61
N GLN A 660 19.38 4.72 -31.35
CA GLN A 660 20.69 4.80 -30.69
C GLN A 660 21.58 3.60 -31.02
N ALA A 661 20.99 2.49 -31.46
CA ALA A 661 21.66 1.27 -31.87
C ALA A 661 21.54 1.07 -33.40
N ALA A 662 21.57 2.17 -34.16
CA ALA A 662 21.53 2.12 -35.62
C ALA A 662 22.85 1.58 -36.21
N ASN A 663 23.97 1.87 -35.55
CA ASN A 663 25.31 1.45 -35.94
C ASN A 663 25.83 0.31 -35.03
N PRO A 664 26.79 -0.51 -35.50
CA PRO A 664 27.38 -1.56 -34.68
C PRO A 664 28.03 -0.99 -33.41
N PRO A 665 27.93 -1.69 -32.26
CA PRO A 665 28.53 -1.24 -31.01
C PRO A 665 30.03 -1.56 -30.94
N ASP A 666 30.76 -0.80 -30.13
CA ASP A 666 32.09 -1.15 -29.65
C ASP A 666 31.95 -2.21 -28.55
N VAL A 667 32.52 -3.40 -28.77
CA VAL A 667 32.53 -4.49 -27.80
C VAL A 667 33.95 -4.81 -27.37
N ASN A 668 34.22 -4.66 -26.08
CA ASN A 668 35.51 -4.98 -25.48
C ASN A 668 35.33 -6.06 -24.41
N PHE A 669 36.22 -7.05 -24.40
CA PHE A 669 36.33 -8.07 -23.36
C PHE A 669 37.80 -8.48 -23.18
N ASP A 670 38.15 -8.99 -22.00
CA ASP A 670 39.51 -9.46 -21.71
C ASP A 670 39.64 -10.96 -22.04
N PRO A 671 40.44 -11.34 -23.05
CA PRO A 671 40.64 -12.74 -23.44
C PRO A 671 41.56 -13.51 -22.48
N SER A 672 42.27 -12.84 -21.56
CA SER A 672 43.27 -13.43 -20.65
C SER A 672 42.70 -13.86 -19.28
N ILE A 673 41.37 -13.78 -19.12
CA ILE A 673 40.69 -14.19 -17.89
C ILE A 673 40.87 -15.69 -17.67
N ASN A 674 41.34 -16.08 -16.48
CA ASN A 674 41.49 -17.48 -16.10
C ASN A 674 40.10 -18.15 -15.95
N LEU A 675 39.82 -19.13 -16.81
CA LEU A 675 38.55 -19.86 -16.84
C LEU A 675 38.59 -21.22 -16.12
N THR A 676 39.78 -21.74 -15.78
CA THR A 676 40.03 -23.11 -15.29
C THR A 676 39.84 -23.30 -13.78
N GLY A 677 39.64 -22.23 -13.01
CA GLY A 677 39.19 -22.30 -11.61
C GLY A 677 40.25 -22.70 -10.57
N VAL A 678 41.52 -22.86 -10.96
CA VAL A 678 42.66 -23.05 -10.03
C VAL A 678 43.22 -21.68 -9.64
N VAL A 679 43.21 -21.36 -8.34
CA VAL A 679 43.76 -20.11 -7.79
C VAL A 679 44.80 -20.44 -6.72
N CYS A 680 46.07 -20.13 -7.00
CA CYS A 680 47.12 -20.06 -5.96
C CYS A 680 47.13 -18.64 -5.36
N LEU A 681 46.90 -18.52 -4.05
CA LEU A 681 46.94 -17.25 -3.33
C LEU A 681 48.36 -16.93 -2.88
N HIS A 682 48.90 -15.77 -3.26
CA HIS A 682 50.12 -15.19 -2.69
C HIS A 682 49.77 -13.96 -1.84
N PHE A 683 50.33 -13.89 -0.63
CA PHE A 683 50.16 -12.74 0.27
C PHE A 683 51.35 -11.79 0.12
N THR A 684 51.14 -10.63 -0.49
CA THR A 684 52.14 -9.54 -0.46
C THR A 684 51.61 -8.35 0.32
N LYS A 685 52.43 -7.87 1.25
CA LYS A 685 52.18 -6.69 2.07
C LYS A 685 52.64 -5.46 1.29
N CYS A 686 51.72 -4.56 0.94
CA CYS A 686 52.08 -3.24 0.43
C CYS A 686 51.63 -2.16 1.42
N ALA A 687 52.25 -0.98 1.36
CA ALA A 687 52.33 -0.02 2.46
C ALA A 687 50.99 0.50 3.03
N THR A 688 49.86 0.26 2.38
CA THR A 688 48.55 0.77 2.83
C THR A 688 47.38 -0.22 2.76
N TRP A 689 47.50 -1.39 2.09
CA TRP A 689 46.41 -2.37 1.94
C TRP A 689 46.96 -3.80 1.71
N TYR A 690 46.18 -4.84 2.04
CA TYR A 690 46.44 -6.22 1.61
C TYR A 690 45.85 -6.42 0.20
N ASN A 691 46.66 -6.80 -0.78
CA ASN A 691 46.19 -7.16 -2.11
C ASN A 691 46.09 -8.68 -2.25
N LEU A 692 44.95 -9.15 -2.77
CA LEU A 692 44.80 -10.50 -3.28
C LEU A 692 45.23 -10.47 -4.75
N SER A 693 46.45 -10.91 -5.06
CA SER A 693 46.88 -11.09 -6.46
C SER A 693 46.68 -12.55 -6.87
N TYR A 694 45.89 -12.75 -7.92
CA TYR A 694 45.73 -14.05 -8.56
C TYR A 694 46.96 -14.34 -9.41
N LEU A 695 47.63 -15.48 -9.20
CA LEU A 695 48.56 -16.00 -10.21
C LEU A 695 47.70 -16.45 -11.39
N GLN A 696 47.71 -15.68 -12.48
CA GLN A 696 47.25 -16.15 -13.78
C GLN A 696 48.31 -17.11 -14.31
N GLU A 697 47.96 -18.38 -14.55
CA GLU A 697 48.60 -19.08 -15.65
C GLU A 697 48.19 -18.31 -16.91
N GLU A 698 49.16 -17.79 -17.66
CA GLU A 698 48.90 -17.19 -18.96
C GLU A 698 48.26 -18.26 -19.87
N GLU A 699 46.95 -18.19 -20.07
CA GLU A 699 46.35 -18.91 -21.20
C GLU A 699 46.92 -18.34 -22.50
N SER A 700 47.30 -19.24 -23.40
CA SER A 700 47.96 -18.95 -24.67
C SER A 700 47.25 -17.84 -25.46
N LYS A 701 48.04 -16.97 -26.11
CA LYS A 701 47.61 -15.88 -27.01
C LYS A 701 46.84 -16.35 -28.26
N ASP A 702 46.65 -17.65 -28.44
CA ASP A 702 45.97 -18.26 -29.59
C ASP A 702 44.49 -18.62 -29.33
N THR A 703 43.85 -18.07 -28.28
CA THR A 703 42.42 -18.32 -28.01
C THR A 703 41.51 -17.63 -29.03
N LEU A 704 40.55 -18.38 -29.56
CA LEU A 704 39.55 -17.92 -30.52
C LEU A 704 38.19 -17.72 -29.82
N TRP A 705 37.41 -16.74 -30.28
CA TRP A 705 36.13 -16.39 -29.68
C TRP A 705 35.04 -16.14 -30.72
N SER A 706 33.79 -16.41 -30.34
CA SER A 706 32.60 -16.12 -31.13
C SER A 706 31.63 -15.24 -30.34
N LEU A 707 31.23 -14.10 -30.92
CA LEU A 707 30.24 -13.18 -30.35
C LEU A 707 28.96 -13.20 -31.19
N ILE A 708 27.84 -13.47 -30.54
CA ILE A 708 26.51 -13.52 -31.17
C ILE A 708 25.58 -12.53 -30.48
N MET A 709 24.92 -11.68 -31.25
CA MET A 709 23.81 -10.84 -30.84
C MET A 709 22.52 -11.38 -31.44
N THR A 710 21.60 -11.82 -30.59
CA THR A 710 20.34 -12.45 -31.01
C THR A 710 19.13 -11.79 -30.36
N ASN A 711 17.97 -11.89 -31.02
CA ASN A 711 16.70 -11.40 -30.55
C ASN A 711 15.64 -12.53 -30.57
N PRO A 712 15.32 -13.11 -29.40
CA PRO A 712 14.29 -14.15 -29.30
C PRO A 712 12.86 -13.62 -29.33
N ASP A 713 12.67 -12.29 -29.31
CA ASP A 713 11.33 -11.68 -29.18
C ASP A 713 10.74 -11.17 -30.51
N GLY A 714 11.49 -11.22 -31.61
CA GLY A 714 11.17 -10.48 -32.83
C GLY A 714 11.07 -11.26 -34.13
N HIS A 715 11.14 -12.60 -34.10
CA HIS A 715 10.93 -13.40 -35.29
C HIS A 715 9.47 -13.34 -35.78
N MET A 716 9.25 -12.96 -37.05
CA MET A 716 7.90 -12.57 -37.52
C MET A 716 6.96 -13.76 -37.78
N ASN A 717 7.53 -14.88 -38.20
CA ASN A 717 6.77 -16.01 -38.76
C ASN A 717 6.73 -17.24 -37.84
N ASP A 718 7.55 -17.27 -36.79
CA ASP A 718 7.77 -18.45 -35.96
C ASP A 718 8.19 -17.99 -34.56
N SER A 719 7.42 -18.36 -33.54
CA SER A 719 7.63 -17.91 -32.15
C SER A 719 8.77 -18.63 -31.43
N GLU A 720 9.21 -19.77 -31.96
CA GLU A 720 10.29 -20.58 -31.36
C GLU A 720 11.67 -20.23 -31.94
N LYS A 721 11.72 -19.30 -32.90
CA LYS A 721 12.95 -18.90 -33.59
C LYS A 721 13.34 -17.47 -33.23
N GLU A 722 14.61 -17.18 -33.44
CA GLU A 722 15.24 -15.90 -33.16
C GLU A 722 15.71 -15.26 -34.47
N TYR A 723 15.91 -13.94 -34.47
CA TYR A 723 16.73 -13.30 -35.50
C TYR A 723 18.13 -13.06 -34.95
N VAL A 724 19.16 -13.50 -35.69
CA VAL A 724 20.54 -13.12 -35.41
C VAL A 724 20.82 -11.74 -36.00
N HIS A 725 21.07 -10.79 -35.09
CA HIS A 725 21.37 -9.40 -35.42
C HIS A 725 22.84 -9.22 -35.78
N TRP A 726 23.76 -9.96 -35.15
CA TRP A 726 25.18 -9.85 -35.42
C TRP A 726 25.91 -11.14 -35.00
N PHE A 727 26.83 -11.63 -35.83
CA PHE A 727 27.63 -12.80 -35.50
C PHE A 727 29.04 -12.62 -36.07
N ILE A 728 30.02 -12.52 -35.17
CA ILE A 728 31.44 -12.56 -35.51
C ILE A 728 32.03 -13.82 -34.87
N ALA A 729 32.70 -14.63 -35.67
CA ALA A 729 33.35 -15.87 -35.25
C ALA A 729 34.87 -15.79 -35.40
N ASN A 730 35.59 -16.76 -34.84
CA ASN A 730 37.03 -16.92 -35.02
C ASN A 730 37.82 -15.65 -34.64
N ILE A 731 37.39 -14.93 -33.60
CA ILE A 731 38.00 -13.69 -33.12
C ILE A 731 39.30 -14.03 -32.38
N PRO A 732 40.49 -13.67 -32.91
CA PRO A 732 41.75 -13.99 -32.26
C PRO A 732 42.04 -12.98 -31.13
N GLY A 733 42.33 -13.47 -29.93
CA GLY A 733 42.82 -12.65 -28.82
C GLY A 733 41.89 -11.48 -28.44
N GLY A 734 40.57 -11.65 -28.62
CA GLY A 734 39.55 -10.67 -28.26
C GLY A 734 39.40 -9.46 -29.20
N ASP A 735 40.16 -9.39 -30.30
CA ASP A 735 40.11 -8.30 -31.26
C ASP A 735 39.06 -8.55 -32.36
N LEU A 736 37.87 -7.96 -32.20
CA LEU A 736 36.74 -8.13 -33.13
C LEU A 736 37.08 -7.74 -34.58
N SER A 737 38.04 -6.84 -34.81
CA SER A 737 38.42 -6.38 -36.15
C SER A 737 39.09 -7.48 -36.98
N LYS A 738 39.71 -8.46 -36.30
CA LYS A 738 40.37 -9.62 -36.91
C LYS A 738 39.46 -10.86 -36.98
N GLY A 739 38.25 -10.77 -36.43
CA GLY A 739 37.27 -11.84 -36.49
C GLY A 739 36.59 -11.96 -37.85
N GLU A 740 36.04 -13.13 -38.13
CA GLU A 740 35.26 -13.40 -39.33
C GLU A 740 33.80 -12.98 -39.11
N THR A 741 33.32 -11.96 -39.82
CA THR A 741 31.90 -11.57 -39.76
C THR A 741 31.06 -12.55 -40.55
N ILE A 742 30.32 -13.40 -39.85
CA ILE A 742 29.42 -14.41 -40.42
C ILE A 742 28.06 -13.77 -40.73
N VAL A 743 27.54 -12.97 -39.79
CA VAL A 743 26.30 -12.23 -39.96
C VAL A 743 26.57 -10.75 -39.71
N PRO A 744 26.38 -9.86 -40.69
CA PRO A 744 26.60 -8.43 -40.53
C PRO A 744 25.56 -7.81 -39.59
N TYR A 745 25.98 -6.76 -38.88
CA TYR A 745 25.16 -6.07 -37.88
C TYR A 745 23.83 -5.58 -38.46
N LEU A 746 22.74 -5.83 -37.73
CA LEU A 746 21.39 -5.35 -38.02
C LEU A 746 20.88 -4.61 -36.78
N GLN A 747 20.46 -3.36 -36.96
CA GLN A 747 19.91 -2.56 -35.87
C GLN A 747 18.68 -3.23 -35.24
N PRO A 748 18.38 -3.01 -33.95
CA PRO A 748 17.13 -3.42 -33.33
C PRO A 748 15.89 -2.90 -34.08
N PHE A 749 14.93 -3.76 -34.39
CA PHE A 749 13.67 -3.39 -35.05
C PHE A 749 12.44 -3.98 -34.32
N PRO A 750 12.20 -3.62 -33.05
CA PRO A 750 11.05 -4.13 -32.31
C PRO A 750 9.76 -3.87 -33.08
N ILE A 751 8.83 -4.83 -33.11
CA ILE A 751 7.62 -4.77 -33.95
C ILE A 751 6.49 -4.01 -33.25
N LYS A 752 5.67 -3.27 -34.01
CA LYS A 752 4.58 -2.47 -33.46
C LYS A 752 3.49 -3.38 -32.89
N GLY A 753 3.27 -3.28 -31.57
CA GLY A 753 2.25 -4.05 -30.84
C GLY A 753 2.78 -5.24 -30.02
N THR A 754 4.05 -5.64 -30.18
CA THR A 754 4.62 -6.83 -29.50
C THR A 754 5.31 -6.53 -28.16
N GLY A 755 5.69 -5.27 -27.90
CA GLY A 755 6.23 -4.82 -26.61
C GLY A 755 7.74 -4.56 -26.62
N TYR A 756 8.44 -4.96 -25.55
CA TYR A 756 9.91 -4.85 -25.45
C TYR A 756 10.58 -6.08 -26.06
N HIS A 757 11.60 -5.85 -26.88
CA HIS A 757 12.45 -6.88 -27.47
C HIS A 757 13.80 -6.89 -26.77
N ARG A 758 14.23 -8.05 -26.29
CA ARG A 758 15.53 -8.28 -25.68
C ARG A 758 16.54 -8.55 -26.78
N HIS A 759 17.66 -7.85 -26.72
CA HIS A 759 18.79 -8.05 -27.61
C HIS A 759 19.95 -8.55 -26.76
N ILE A 760 20.33 -9.81 -26.99
CA ILE A 760 21.20 -10.56 -26.09
C ILE A 760 22.52 -10.85 -26.80
N PHE A 761 23.62 -10.47 -26.17
CA PHE A 761 24.98 -10.78 -26.57
C PHE A 761 25.48 -11.99 -25.79
N VAL A 762 25.89 -13.03 -26.50
CA VAL A 762 26.54 -14.21 -25.94
C VAL A 762 27.95 -14.32 -26.52
N LEU A 763 28.94 -14.45 -25.65
CA LEU A 763 30.33 -14.69 -26.02
C LEU A 763 30.69 -16.15 -25.71
N TYR A 764 31.20 -16.85 -26.71
CA TYR A 764 31.69 -18.22 -26.61
C TYR A 764 33.21 -18.28 -26.79
N LYS A 765 33.91 -19.04 -25.94
CA LYS A 765 35.31 -19.43 -26.19
C LYS A 765 35.31 -20.59 -27.17
N GLN A 766 36.20 -20.57 -28.14
CA GLN A 766 36.40 -21.63 -29.13
C GLN A 766 37.72 -22.34 -28.88
N ASP A 767 37.71 -23.66 -28.94
CA ASP A 767 38.94 -24.45 -28.78
C ASP A 767 39.80 -24.49 -30.05
N LYS A 768 39.17 -24.28 -31.22
CA LYS A 768 39.82 -24.27 -32.53
C LYS A 768 39.07 -23.36 -33.49
N LYS A 769 39.67 -23.09 -34.65
CA LYS A 769 39.00 -22.41 -35.76
C LYS A 769 37.86 -23.28 -36.28
N LEU A 770 36.65 -22.73 -36.35
CA LEU A 770 35.44 -23.43 -36.80
C LEU A 770 34.91 -22.80 -38.08
N ASP A 771 34.31 -23.64 -38.94
CA ASP A 771 33.61 -23.18 -40.14
C ASP A 771 32.14 -22.91 -39.82
N PHE A 772 31.72 -21.66 -39.98
CA PHE A 772 30.35 -21.18 -39.82
C PHE A 772 29.72 -20.71 -41.15
N SER A 773 30.28 -21.13 -42.29
CA SER A 773 29.81 -20.80 -43.64
C SER A 773 28.31 -21.05 -43.83
N SER A 774 27.73 -22.05 -43.15
CA SER A 774 26.29 -22.35 -43.19
C SER A 774 25.38 -21.26 -42.60
N TYR A 775 25.91 -20.37 -41.76
CA TYR A 775 25.17 -19.25 -41.14
C TYR A 775 25.47 -17.92 -41.82
N LYS A 776 26.25 -17.92 -42.91
CA LYS A 776 26.72 -16.70 -43.57
C LYS A 776 25.57 -15.98 -44.25
N VAL A 777 25.32 -14.73 -43.85
CA VAL A 777 24.29 -13.88 -44.43
C VAL A 777 24.93 -12.89 -45.39
N ASN A 778 24.64 -13.04 -46.68
CA ASN A 778 25.23 -12.21 -47.74
C ASN A 778 24.53 -10.85 -47.91
N LYS A 779 23.21 -10.78 -47.67
CA LYS A 779 22.40 -9.56 -47.83
C LYS A 779 21.83 -9.13 -46.48
N ILE A 780 22.16 -7.91 -46.05
CA ILE A 780 21.84 -7.45 -44.68
C ILE A 780 20.33 -7.41 -44.41
N ASN A 781 19.52 -7.09 -45.40
CA ASN A 781 18.06 -6.95 -45.28
C ASN A 781 17.26 -8.24 -45.51
N ASP A 782 17.92 -9.38 -45.76
CA ASP A 782 17.26 -10.67 -45.89
C ASP A 782 17.03 -11.28 -44.50
N LEU A 783 15.81 -11.11 -43.97
CA LEU A 783 15.44 -11.61 -42.64
C LEU A 783 15.33 -13.14 -42.58
N ASP A 784 14.90 -13.80 -43.65
CA ASP A 784 14.74 -15.26 -43.65
C ASP A 784 16.09 -15.95 -43.49
N SER A 785 17.13 -15.42 -44.15
CA SER A 785 18.51 -15.90 -43.99
C SER A 785 19.10 -15.69 -42.58
N ARG A 786 18.49 -14.80 -41.77
CA ARG A 786 18.87 -14.50 -40.38
C ARG A 786 18.09 -15.29 -39.34
N THR A 787 17.22 -16.18 -39.78
CA THR A 787 16.49 -17.10 -38.90
C THR A 787 17.49 -17.99 -38.16
N PHE A 788 17.46 -17.95 -36.84
CA PHE A 788 18.46 -18.57 -35.99
C PHE A 788 17.83 -19.15 -34.72
N THR A 789 18.44 -20.18 -34.16
CA THR A 789 18.08 -20.71 -32.84
C THR A 789 19.37 -20.91 -32.06
N THR A 790 19.52 -20.20 -30.95
CA THR A 790 20.73 -20.27 -30.13
C THR A 790 20.93 -21.67 -29.56
N PHE A 791 19.84 -22.38 -29.26
CA PHE A 791 19.85 -23.75 -28.79
C PHE A 791 20.43 -24.73 -29.83
N ASP A 792 19.94 -24.69 -31.08
CA ASP A 792 20.42 -25.59 -32.13
C ASP A 792 21.87 -25.27 -32.53
N PHE A 793 22.23 -23.99 -32.54
CA PHE A 793 23.62 -23.57 -32.73
C PHE A 793 24.52 -24.14 -31.64
N TYR A 794 24.16 -23.96 -30.37
CA TYR A 794 24.97 -24.47 -29.27
C TYR A 794 25.09 -25.99 -29.33
N LYS A 795 23.97 -26.71 -29.50
CA LYS A 795 23.94 -28.17 -29.62
C LYS A 795 24.84 -28.71 -30.74
N LYS A 796 24.98 -27.99 -31.85
CA LYS A 796 25.83 -28.41 -32.98
C LYS A 796 27.32 -28.27 -32.69
N TYR A 797 27.70 -27.31 -31.84
CA TYR A 797 29.11 -26.95 -31.60
C TYR A 797 29.56 -27.11 -30.14
N GLU A 798 28.72 -27.68 -29.27
CA GLU A 798 28.96 -27.79 -27.81
C GLU A 798 30.30 -28.43 -27.44
N ASP A 799 30.80 -29.35 -28.26
CA ASP A 799 32.12 -29.99 -28.09
C ASP A 799 33.32 -29.07 -28.36
N PHE A 800 33.09 -27.90 -29.00
CA PHE A 800 34.15 -27.00 -29.46
C PHE A 800 33.98 -25.56 -29.01
N ILE A 801 32.81 -25.21 -28.45
CA ILE A 801 32.52 -23.88 -27.94
C ILE A 801 31.93 -23.95 -26.53
N THR A 802 32.36 -23.03 -25.66
CA THR A 802 31.82 -22.93 -24.30
C THR A 802 31.35 -21.49 -24.02
N PRO A 803 30.12 -21.26 -23.55
CA PRO A 803 29.63 -19.93 -23.24
C PRO A 803 30.39 -19.33 -22.06
N ALA A 804 30.91 -18.11 -22.26
CA ALA A 804 31.82 -17.44 -21.35
C ALA A 804 31.31 -16.08 -20.87
N GLY A 805 30.60 -15.33 -21.73
CA GLY A 805 30.14 -13.97 -21.43
C GLY A 805 28.69 -13.74 -21.88
N LEU A 806 28.00 -12.85 -21.18
CA LEU A 806 26.60 -12.50 -21.44
C LEU A 806 26.38 -11.02 -21.16
N SER A 807 25.66 -10.32 -22.03
CA SER A 807 25.13 -8.96 -21.77
C SER A 807 23.88 -8.74 -22.61
N PHE A 808 22.94 -7.91 -22.17
CA PHE A 808 21.71 -7.67 -22.94
C PHE A 808 21.07 -6.32 -22.60
N PHE A 809 20.24 -5.83 -23.52
CA PHE A 809 19.39 -4.65 -23.34
C PHE A 809 17.97 -4.91 -23.86
N GLN A 810 17.06 -4.00 -23.56
CA GLN A 810 15.70 -3.98 -24.09
C GLN A 810 15.54 -2.82 -25.08
N SER A 811 14.77 -3.03 -26.14
CA SER A 811 14.31 -1.97 -27.05
C SER A 811 12.81 -2.09 -27.28
N SER A 812 12.14 -0.97 -27.57
CA SER A 812 10.71 -0.93 -27.89
C SER A 812 10.47 -0.13 -29.16
N TRP A 813 9.30 -0.31 -29.77
CA TRP A 813 8.89 0.41 -30.97
C TRP A 813 9.14 1.93 -30.85
N GLU A 814 9.82 2.50 -31.85
CA GLU A 814 10.05 3.94 -32.02
C GLU A 814 9.77 4.33 -33.48
N LYS A 815 9.48 5.61 -33.72
CA LYS A 815 9.19 6.12 -35.07
C LYS A 815 10.30 5.83 -36.09
N SER A 816 11.57 5.82 -35.67
CA SER A 816 12.71 5.49 -36.55
C SER A 816 12.64 4.06 -37.11
N VAL A 817 11.91 3.16 -36.44
CA VAL A 817 11.71 1.79 -36.90
C VAL A 817 10.76 1.76 -38.09
N THR A 818 9.78 2.68 -38.18
CA THR A 818 8.93 2.82 -39.38
C THR A 818 9.78 3.07 -40.63
N ASP A 819 10.69 4.05 -40.56
CA ASP A 819 11.56 4.38 -41.69
C ASP A 819 12.46 3.20 -42.06
N PHE A 820 12.91 2.43 -41.07
CA PHE A 820 13.71 1.22 -41.29
C PHE A 820 12.92 0.11 -42.02
N PHE A 821 11.68 -0.18 -41.60
CA PHE A 821 10.84 -1.17 -42.29
C PHE A 821 10.61 -0.78 -43.76
N HIS A 822 10.25 0.48 -44.01
CA HIS A 822 9.87 0.95 -45.35
C HIS A 822 11.08 1.11 -46.27
N ASN A 823 12.14 1.74 -45.79
CA ASN A 823 13.26 2.16 -46.65
C ASN A 823 14.41 1.14 -46.69
N PHE A 824 14.60 0.32 -45.65
CA PHE A 824 15.71 -0.63 -45.57
C PHE A 824 15.28 -2.09 -45.76
N LEU A 825 14.21 -2.52 -45.09
CA LEU A 825 13.64 -3.86 -45.27
C LEU A 825 12.67 -3.96 -46.46
N GLU A 826 12.28 -2.83 -47.06
CA GLU A 826 11.36 -2.75 -48.20
C GLU A 826 10.01 -3.47 -47.95
N ILE A 827 9.58 -3.54 -46.70
CA ILE A 827 8.33 -4.16 -46.28
C ILE A 827 7.50 -3.17 -45.46
N LYS A 828 6.17 -3.28 -45.59
CA LYS A 828 5.27 -2.53 -44.72
C LYS A 828 5.44 -3.03 -43.29
N GLU A 829 5.50 -2.11 -42.34
CA GLU A 829 5.67 -2.49 -40.94
C GLU A 829 4.49 -3.36 -40.48
N PRO A 830 4.76 -4.58 -39.99
CA PRO A 830 3.70 -5.45 -39.53
C PRO A 830 3.10 -4.84 -38.25
N ILE A 831 1.78 -4.72 -38.25
CA ILE A 831 1.02 -4.30 -37.08
C ILE A 831 0.31 -5.54 -36.58
N TYR A 832 0.73 -6.04 -35.43
CA TYR A 832 0.08 -7.18 -34.81
C TYR A 832 -1.15 -6.66 -34.06
N GLU A 833 -2.32 -6.84 -34.68
CA GLU A 833 -3.62 -6.59 -34.08
C GLU A 833 -4.23 -7.92 -33.66
N TYR A 834 -4.65 -8.03 -32.39
CA TYR A 834 -5.32 -9.24 -31.92
C TYR A 834 -6.70 -9.38 -32.57
N ASP A 835 -6.89 -10.47 -33.31
CA ASP A 835 -8.18 -10.96 -33.79
C ASP A 835 -8.85 -11.80 -32.69
N PHE A 836 -10.10 -11.48 -32.36
CA PHE A 836 -10.84 -12.14 -31.27
C PHE A 836 -11.96 -13.00 -31.85
N PRO A 837 -12.05 -14.29 -31.50
CA PRO A 837 -13.20 -15.09 -31.88
C PRO A 837 -14.48 -14.51 -31.26
N LYS A 838 -15.60 -14.64 -31.99
CA LYS A 838 -16.90 -14.15 -31.52
C LYS A 838 -17.28 -14.82 -30.20
N PRO A 839 -17.86 -14.07 -29.25
CA PRO A 839 -18.16 -14.58 -27.92
C PRO A 839 -19.18 -15.73 -27.98
N TYR A 840 -18.86 -16.84 -27.32
CA TYR A 840 -19.80 -17.94 -27.10
C TYR A 840 -20.86 -17.51 -26.09
N ILE A 841 -22.12 -17.44 -26.53
CA ILE A 841 -23.29 -17.20 -25.69
C ILE A 841 -23.90 -18.56 -25.40
N ARG A 842 -23.99 -18.91 -24.11
CA ARG A 842 -24.58 -20.17 -23.67
C ARG A 842 -26.11 -20.06 -23.73
N ASP A 843 -26.79 -21.06 -24.28
CA ASP A 843 -28.25 -21.07 -24.35
C ASP A 843 -28.89 -21.06 -22.96
N GLN A 844 -29.97 -20.28 -22.84
CA GLN A 844 -30.67 -20.02 -21.60
C GLN A 844 -31.58 -21.20 -21.24
N THR A 845 -31.25 -21.95 -20.19
CA THR A 845 -32.09 -23.04 -19.68
C THR A 845 -33.16 -22.51 -18.72
N TRP A 846 -34.43 -22.73 -19.05
CA TRP A 846 -35.57 -22.44 -18.19
C TRP A 846 -35.62 -23.42 -16.99
N PHE A 847 -35.99 -22.89 -15.82
CA PHE A 847 -36.04 -23.61 -14.53
C PHE A 847 -36.69 -25.01 -14.60
N PRO A 848 -36.20 -26.00 -13.82
CA PRO A 848 -36.97 -27.22 -13.59
C PRO A 848 -38.14 -26.93 -12.63
N LEU A 849 -39.35 -26.97 -13.18
CA LEU A 849 -40.59 -27.07 -12.43
C LEU A 849 -40.58 -28.34 -11.55
N ARG A 850 -40.92 -28.17 -10.25
CA ARG A 850 -41.36 -29.19 -9.26
C ARG A 850 -40.40 -29.72 -8.15
N GLN A 851 -39.53 -28.93 -7.53
CA GLN A 851 -39.06 -29.28 -6.15
C GLN A 851 -38.74 -28.08 -5.21
N PRO A 852 -39.75 -27.29 -4.77
CA PRO A 852 -39.54 -26.52 -3.53
C PRO A 852 -40.73 -26.45 -2.56
N PHE A 853 -41.84 -27.16 -2.78
CA PHE A 853 -43.04 -26.96 -1.93
C PHE A 853 -42.86 -27.49 -0.49
N ASN A 854 -42.00 -28.49 -0.26
CA ASN A 854 -41.80 -29.08 1.08
C ASN A 854 -40.75 -28.35 1.94
N LEU A 855 -39.82 -27.60 1.33
CA LEU A 855 -38.81 -26.80 2.06
C LEU A 855 -39.43 -25.64 2.85
N TYR A 856 -40.59 -25.16 2.40
CA TYR A 856 -41.32 -24.11 3.07
C TYR A 856 -42.06 -24.62 4.32
N LEU A 857 -42.56 -25.87 4.31
CA LEU A 857 -43.34 -26.44 5.40
C LEU A 857 -42.48 -26.90 6.59
N ASP A 858 -41.28 -27.42 6.34
CA ASP A 858 -40.36 -27.83 7.42
C ASP A 858 -39.78 -26.66 8.23
N LYS A 859 -39.81 -25.43 7.67
CA LYS A 859 -39.43 -24.21 8.40
C LYS A 859 -40.38 -23.89 9.56
N TYR A 860 -41.61 -24.43 9.53
CA TYR A 860 -42.66 -24.16 10.52
C TYR A 860 -43.02 -25.38 11.39
N ARG A 861 -42.30 -26.50 11.24
CA ARG A 861 -42.48 -27.69 12.09
C ARG A 861 -41.67 -27.59 13.38
N ASP A 862 -42.18 -28.19 14.46
CA ASP A 862 -41.51 -28.17 15.76
C ASP A 862 -40.16 -28.90 15.66
N PRO A 863 -39.03 -28.23 15.99
CA PRO A 863 -37.70 -28.84 15.99
C PRO A 863 -37.60 -30.14 16.79
N LYS A 864 -38.44 -30.32 17.82
CA LYS A 864 -38.47 -31.53 18.65
C LYS A 864 -39.06 -32.73 17.92
N GLU A 865 -40.10 -32.54 17.10
CA GLU A 865 -40.68 -33.60 16.27
C GLU A 865 -39.69 -34.04 15.19
N ILE A 866 -39.02 -33.07 14.56
CA ILE A 866 -37.98 -33.29 13.55
C ILE A 866 -36.81 -34.09 14.16
N ALA A 867 -36.37 -33.74 15.37
CA ALA A 867 -35.31 -34.48 16.07
C ALA A 867 -35.73 -35.91 16.45
N LYS A 868 -36.98 -36.10 16.89
CA LYS A 868 -37.53 -37.42 17.23
C LYS A 868 -37.59 -38.33 16.00
N GLU A 869 -38.14 -37.83 14.90
CA GLU A 869 -38.26 -38.59 13.65
C GLU A 869 -36.88 -38.99 13.08
N PHE A 870 -35.88 -38.12 13.21
CA PHE A 870 -34.50 -38.44 12.84
C PHE A 870 -33.90 -39.57 13.71
N VAL A 871 -34.18 -39.57 15.02
CA VAL A 871 -33.72 -40.61 15.94
C VAL A 871 -34.40 -41.94 15.66
N ASP A 872 -35.72 -41.95 15.46
CA ASP A 872 -36.50 -43.17 15.17
C ASP A 872 -36.00 -43.85 13.88
N ARG A 873 -35.70 -43.07 12.83
CA ARG A 873 -35.13 -43.59 11.58
C ARG A 873 -33.70 -44.13 11.77
N LYS A 874 -32.88 -43.47 12.58
CA LYS A 874 -31.51 -43.94 12.88
C LYS A 874 -31.51 -45.24 13.68
N LEU A 875 -32.49 -45.41 14.57
CA LEU A 875 -32.67 -46.63 15.36
C LEU A 875 -33.19 -47.80 14.52
N ALA A 876 -33.97 -47.56 13.46
CA ALA A 876 -34.45 -48.60 12.55
C ALA A 876 -33.30 -49.37 11.86
N ASP A 877 -32.19 -48.69 11.53
CA ASP A 877 -31.01 -49.29 10.89
C ASP A 877 -29.92 -49.76 11.89
N THR A 878 -30.15 -49.63 13.19
CA THR A 878 -29.17 -49.98 14.22
C THR A 878 -29.54 -51.27 14.93
N HIS A 879 -28.72 -52.32 14.77
CA HIS A 879 -28.97 -53.61 15.42
C HIS A 879 -28.91 -53.50 16.96
N PRO A 880 -29.96 -53.94 17.70
CA PRO A 880 -30.15 -53.61 19.12
C PRO A 880 -29.05 -54.10 20.07
N PHE A 881 -28.30 -55.14 19.68
CA PHE A 881 -27.23 -55.73 20.51
C PHE A 881 -25.80 -55.41 20.04
N ASN A 882 -25.64 -54.88 18.83
CA ASN A 882 -24.31 -54.62 18.25
C ASN A 882 -23.94 -53.13 18.24
N GLY A 883 -24.89 -52.25 18.63
CA GLY A 883 -24.72 -50.81 18.58
C GLY A 883 -24.56 -50.27 17.15
N PRO A 884 -24.45 -48.94 16.99
CA PRO A 884 -24.17 -48.34 15.69
C PRO A 884 -22.74 -48.69 15.25
N LYS A 885 -22.54 -48.92 13.95
CA LYS A 885 -21.20 -49.13 13.40
C LYS A 885 -20.28 -47.97 13.82
N PRO A 886 -19.07 -48.25 14.36
CA PRO A 886 -18.17 -47.19 14.80
C PRO A 886 -17.76 -46.30 13.61
N PRO A 887 -17.68 -44.97 13.81
CA PRO A 887 -17.32 -44.05 12.74
C PRO A 887 -15.89 -44.32 12.26
N LEU A 888 -15.67 -44.16 10.95
CA LEU A 888 -14.35 -44.35 10.36
C LEU A 888 -13.38 -43.30 10.94
N ARG A 889 -12.21 -43.76 11.44
CA ARG A 889 -11.21 -42.92 12.09
C ARG A 889 -10.66 -41.80 11.18
N TYR A 890 -10.68 -42.03 9.86
CA TYR A 890 -10.31 -41.06 8.81
C TYR A 890 -11.32 -41.12 7.65
N PRO A 891 -12.51 -40.50 7.79
CA PRO A 891 -13.65 -40.73 6.90
C PRO A 891 -13.36 -40.41 5.43
N ASN A 892 -12.47 -39.44 5.19
CA ASN A 892 -12.05 -38.99 3.86
C ASN A 892 -10.86 -39.75 3.28
N ALA A 893 -10.15 -40.55 4.08
CA ALA A 893 -9.00 -41.33 3.61
C ALA A 893 -9.39 -42.67 3.00
N HIS A 894 -10.66 -43.10 3.16
CA HIS A 894 -11.16 -44.31 2.52
C HIS A 894 -11.65 -43.99 1.10
N PRO A 895 -11.11 -44.60 0.04
CA PRO A 895 -11.56 -44.33 -1.32
C PRO A 895 -13.02 -44.78 -1.52
N ILE A 896 -13.78 -44.02 -2.32
CA ILE A 896 -15.14 -44.37 -2.74
C ILE A 896 -15.05 -44.77 -4.22
N ARG A 897 -15.04 -46.08 -4.50
CA ARG A 897 -14.88 -46.62 -5.86
C ARG A 897 -16.22 -47.16 -6.39
N GLY A 898 -16.44 -47.03 -7.70
CA GLY A 898 -17.52 -47.72 -8.41
C GLY A 898 -18.94 -47.16 -8.22
N ILE A 899 -19.09 -45.86 -7.89
CA ILE A 899 -20.41 -45.23 -7.74
C ILE A 899 -20.46 -43.82 -8.36
N PRO A 900 -21.63 -43.39 -8.88
CA PRO A 900 -21.80 -42.11 -9.57
C PRO A 900 -21.47 -40.89 -8.70
N SER A 901 -21.00 -39.81 -9.33
CA SER A 901 -20.52 -38.59 -8.65
C SER A 901 -21.54 -37.94 -7.71
N TRP A 902 -22.83 -38.00 -8.05
CA TRP A 902 -23.90 -37.49 -7.19
C TRP A 902 -24.09 -38.31 -5.91
N LEU A 903 -23.89 -39.64 -5.97
CA LEU A 903 -23.98 -40.55 -4.82
C LEU A 903 -22.71 -40.55 -3.95
N GLN A 904 -21.55 -40.22 -4.54
CA GLN A 904 -20.30 -40.04 -3.79
C GLN A 904 -20.44 -38.95 -2.73
N THR A 905 -21.12 -37.86 -3.06
CA THR A 905 -21.37 -36.74 -2.14
C THR A 905 -22.18 -37.19 -0.92
N ALA A 906 -23.23 -38.01 -1.12
CA ALA A 906 -24.04 -38.57 -0.04
C ALA A 906 -23.23 -39.53 0.86
N LYS A 907 -22.37 -40.38 0.29
CA LYS A 907 -21.49 -41.25 1.08
C LYS A 907 -20.42 -40.49 1.86
N ILE A 908 -19.85 -39.41 1.31
CA ILE A 908 -18.90 -38.55 2.03
C ILE A 908 -19.60 -37.87 3.22
N LYS A 909 -20.79 -37.32 2.98
CA LYS A 909 -21.67 -36.73 4.02
C LYS A 909 -22.00 -37.72 5.14
N SER A 910 -22.43 -38.93 4.78
CA SER A 910 -22.70 -40.04 5.72
C SER A 910 -21.47 -40.41 6.55
N ARG A 911 -20.30 -40.55 5.91
CA ARG A 911 -19.03 -40.85 6.60
C ARG A 911 -18.58 -39.75 7.56
N LEU A 912 -18.91 -38.50 7.27
CA LEU A 912 -18.61 -37.34 8.11
C LEU A 912 -19.69 -37.05 9.15
N ASN A 913 -20.74 -37.87 9.26
CA ASN A 913 -21.92 -37.62 10.09
C ASN A 913 -22.54 -36.22 9.84
N ARG A 914 -22.50 -35.76 8.59
CA ARG A 914 -23.01 -34.46 8.17
C ARG A 914 -24.04 -34.64 7.07
N GLY A 915 -25.32 -34.50 7.40
CA GLY A 915 -26.41 -34.51 6.43
C GLY A 915 -27.65 -33.85 7.00
N ARG A 916 -28.47 -33.24 6.14
CA ARG A 916 -29.84 -32.84 6.50
C ARG A 916 -30.75 -34.08 6.40
N ILE A 917 -31.89 -34.10 7.08
CA ILE A 917 -32.84 -35.24 7.07
C ILE A 917 -33.19 -35.75 5.66
N LEU A 918 -33.19 -34.85 4.66
CA LEU A 918 -33.49 -35.17 3.26
C LEU A 918 -32.31 -35.78 2.47
N ASP A 919 -31.09 -35.78 3.01
CA ASP A 919 -29.91 -36.38 2.37
C ASP A 919 -29.91 -37.93 2.46
N TYR A 920 -30.88 -38.53 3.17
CA TYR A 920 -31.03 -39.98 3.41
C TYR A 920 -32.31 -40.58 2.80
N VAL A 921 -32.92 -39.88 1.85
CA VAL A 921 -34.04 -40.41 1.07
C VAL A 921 -33.43 -41.20 -0.09
N ASP A 922 -33.35 -42.53 0.08
CA ASP A 922 -33.18 -43.47 -1.05
C ASP A 922 -34.45 -43.51 -1.92
#